data_AF-A0A7X9HG71-F1
#
_entry.id   AF-A0A7X9HG71-F1
#
_cell.length_a   1.000
_cell.length_b   1.000
_cell.length_c   1.000
_cell.angle_alpha   90.00
_cell.angle_beta   90.00
_cell.angle_gamma   90.00
#
_symmetry.space_group_name_H-M   'P 1'
#
loop_
_entity.id
_entity.type
_entity.pdbx_description
1 polymer ?
#
loop_
_entity_poly.entity_id
_entity_poly.type
_entity_poly.pdbx_seq_one_letter_code
_entity_poly.pdbx_strand_id
1 'polypeptide(L)'
;MDYEIYDVNNILLPVEHKIGALNRAKNLVAEMTHPNIDWKYMVTELRAYLYDYMYDIVPHSDKVLPVIFHYLKEATVRKRGSTLRAADTFLDRYLFLIKKEIEGDSSLENVTAMFDNESIHFSQILIADTADGFYLEDVNLRILQLLELSLKRKKVDETLFELCTEIIINQFKLYVDRSIIVDDEEVYSLQNLWSIEHEHILKLEQLVKSVTKKAYQEKLIKANALKNSKKDRATLLAEIKELIDFHHNTTSWEKICIAAKECIAQNVIEYDDVVLALLTFLVKKSQEGRDANLQLYISRSVASLCSVMVQQQRFVLLRQVVQMVVPVLVAEIERGGNYNAAFATILNIGKTVVQSDNRQIIDLFVDILVHAKFCFPQFTGIAQDWSVMVNASHLANIRTWLELIELNPVYMKRLAASLIANLTLGGVFLKDTDVFQRDISRLLNSNYKDVFYLIISLAAVFPAFYHDIGATGNIRAFTERVDTNHQMNDLIHFVRKQVHVESSSRTVVLLQRVMDFWLTGDKELLKGMVPQEVYNNLERTFRLINLDNESVARRIYTEIRHYFPELVHEKFWDFFYKVGKKRFMDVIAQHTFEGMDEDEKKDAIECIVEYFDKQFPAEMTKMLHHIAGMFDIDTSRRQIWRFLYEIPDDDFRKMFENVQKLDVSNVNIEKFITFLHVYRMIFDKYNFSDIRAIEKLHQYAQENLFSPPEDFFKRIEGNDDFDALEAILELQHTLKSDILLSQQVFEPVDTIEFKRHIAFGIPSMYGSYKEKKFDTLKVFFHCNIVRLLLFEKILENISIYPHQKVDYDAIKRVIKLFIQSFEIDGLANHEMRAVTSLLDAPNLTLTQFRDVIYSLLVIHGEISDRFNDTFKSVSRIAIKNIGIDNIIHDFIPPDQPASIEVIVDRFLRNRVMQSPLLQLLDNLLLKLKDNLIHELSYLGNVVILNKVDTRIHKGRLVHIIGKYSVQHDETELFAPLWEVGAKAQGLIIAANIDGINVPEGLVISSELYKRIKDGNINNPRFKRKLIYMLKKYIDEFNGYRFGNPENPLLVSVRSGAVFSMPGVMDTITNVGMTEDIVPYFAQYDEWFAWDCYRRVIHDFAISAFGMDRHIFENLMAQATEEAGVDLKEKLNGKQMSLLTRKYRFAINKAGYSVPKDPYEQLFYAIIAVFQSWDSAIAQNYRRFINLSDDWGTAVIVQRMVFGNLSPTSITGVVHSQYIEYEDVQIAGEYKTRAQGHDIVSGVAKVFPISEQQ
;
A
#
# COMPACT_ATOMS: atom_id res chain seq x y z
N MET A 1 -30.31 -35.17 -38.93
CA MET A 1 -30.60 -34.24 -40.04
C MET A 1 -29.51 -34.42 -41.05
N ASP A 2 -29.88 -34.64 -42.31
CA ASP A 2 -28.94 -34.67 -43.42
C ASP A 2 -28.11 -33.38 -43.42
N TYR A 3 -26.78 -33.51 -43.38
CA TYR A 3 -25.88 -32.37 -43.47
C TYR A 3 -25.92 -31.87 -44.92
N GLU A 4 -26.73 -30.84 -45.20
CA GLU A 4 -26.45 -29.99 -46.36
C GLU A 4 -25.06 -29.38 -46.15
N ILE A 5 -24.07 -29.86 -46.91
CA ILE A 5 -22.74 -29.27 -46.92
C ILE A 5 -22.88 -27.92 -47.63
N TYR A 6 -23.09 -26.85 -46.85
CA TYR A 6 -23.06 -25.50 -47.39
C TYR A 6 -21.62 -25.13 -47.75
N ASP A 7 -21.41 -24.65 -48.97
CA ASP A 7 -20.11 -24.10 -49.36
C ASP A 7 -19.91 -22.74 -48.67
N VAL A 8 -19.09 -22.72 -47.63
CA VAL A 8 -18.77 -21.55 -46.81
C VAL A 8 -18.15 -20.42 -47.66
N ASN A 9 -17.51 -20.75 -48.79
CA ASN A 9 -16.95 -19.75 -49.70
C ASN A 9 -18.00 -18.86 -50.36
N ASN A 10 -19.29 -19.25 -50.33
CA ASN A 10 -20.38 -18.40 -50.81
C ASN A 10 -20.42 -17.04 -50.10
N ILE A 11 -19.92 -16.94 -48.86
CA ILE A 11 -19.77 -15.67 -48.11
C ILE A 11 -18.88 -14.65 -48.85
N LEU A 12 -18.03 -15.09 -49.78
CA LEU A 12 -17.15 -14.20 -50.53
C LEU A 12 -17.87 -13.52 -51.70
N LEU A 13 -18.90 -14.16 -52.29
CA LEU A 13 -19.57 -13.72 -53.53
C LEU A 13 -20.02 -12.25 -53.51
N PRO A 14 -20.70 -11.74 -52.46
CA PRO A 14 -21.16 -10.34 -52.42
C PRO A 14 -20.04 -9.29 -52.37
N VAL A 15 -18.81 -9.69 -52.00
CA VAL A 15 -17.70 -8.78 -51.69
C VAL A 15 -16.45 -9.02 -52.54
N GLU A 16 -16.50 -9.90 -53.54
CA GLU A 16 -15.34 -10.27 -54.39
C GLU A 16 -14.63 -9.08 -55.03
N HIS A 17 -15.39 -8.03 -55.36
CA HIS A 17 -14.86 -6.81 -56.00
C HIS A 17 -14.41 -5.72 -55.01
N LYS A 18 -14.50 -5.97 -53.69
CA LYS A 18 -14.19 -5.00 -52.63
C LYS A 18 -13.00 -5.50 -51.80
N ILE A 19 -11.77 -5.11 -52.14
CA ILE A 19 -10.50 -5.65 -51.58
C ILE A 19 -10.50 -5.73 -50.03
N GLY A 20 -10.91 -4.66 -49.33
CA GLY A 20 -10.95 -4.65 -47.86
C GLY A 20 -12.03 -5.56 -47.27
N ALA A 21 -13.21 -5.62 -47.90
CA ALA A 21 -14.32 -6.48 -47.50
C ALA A 21 -14.05 -7.95 -47.79
N LEU A 22 -13.37 -8.24 -48.91
CA LEU A 22 -12.94 -9.58 -49.30
C LEU A 22 -11.96 -10.17 -48.28
N ASN A 23 -10.99 -9.39 -47.80
CA ASN A 23 -10.07 -9.87 -46.76
C ASN A 23 -10.79 -10.16 -45.43
N ARG A 24 -11.75 -9.30 -45.05
CA ARG A 24 -12.58 -9.53 -43.85
C ARG A 24 -13.43 -10.80 -43.99
N ALA A 25 -14.08 -11.00 -45.15
CA ALA A 25 -14.86 -12.19 -45.44
C ALA A 25 -14.00 -13.46 -45.51
N LYS A 26 -12.76 -13.39 -46.01
CA LYS A 26 -11.82 -14.53 -45.96
C LYS A 26 -11.47 -14.95 -44.53
N ASN A 27 -11.25 -13.98 -43.63
CA ASN A 27 -11.01 -14.29 -42.22
C ASN A 27 -12.24 -14.94 -41.56
N LEU A 28 -13.44 -14.47 -41.91
CA LEU A 28 -14.70 -15.07 -41.45
C LEU A 28 -14.87 -16.51 -41.96
N VAL A 29 -14.56 -16.79 -43.23
CA VAL A 29 -14.57 -18.15 -43.80
C VAL A 29 -13.52 -19.05 -43.13
N ALA A 30 -12.32 -18.53 -42.84
CA ALA A 30 -11.28 -19.26 -42.11
C ALA A 30 -11.75 -19.66 -40.70
N GLU A 31 -12.40 -18.74 -39.98
CA GLU A 31 -12.99 -19.05 -38.67
C GLU A 31 -14.12 -20.09 -38.76
N MET A 32 -15.01 -19.97 -39.74
CA MET A 32 -16.11 -20.91 -39.97
C MET A 32 -15.65 -22.34 -40.25
N THR A 33 -14.43 -22.50 -40.78
CA THR A 33 -13.82 -23.80 -41.10
C THR A 33 -12.87 -24.32 -40.01
N HIS A 34 -12.67 -23.56 -38.93
CA HIS A 34 -11.78 -23.93 -37.84
C HIS A 34 -12.41 -25.02 -36.95
N PRO A 35 -11.64 -26.03 -36.47
CA PRO A 35 -12.18 -27.11 -35.64
C PRO A 35 -12.70 -26.63 -34.26
N ASN A 36 -12.18 -25.50 -33.76
CA ASN A 36 -12.62 -24.87 -32.52
C ASN A 36 -13.04 -23.42 -32.78
N ILE A 37 -14.28 -23.24 -33.25
CA ILE A 37 -14.82 -21.91 -33.60
C ILE A 37 -14.96 -21.02 -32.35
N ASP A 38 -14.44 -19.79 -32.40
CA ASP A 38 -14.80 -18.70 -31.50
C ASP A 38 -16.16 -18.13 -31.90
N TRP A 39 -17.20 -18.71 -31.31
CA TRP A 39 -18.59 -18.29 -31.50
C TRP A 39 -18.87 -16.82 -31.17
N LYS A 40 -18.07 -16.16 -30.31
CA LYS A 40 -18.28 -14.74 -29.99
C LYS A 40 -17.78 -13.86 -31.12
N TYR A 41 -16.57 -14.13 -31.61
CA TYR A 41 -16.00 -13.44 -32.77
C TYR A 41 -16.84 -13.71 -34.03
N MET A 42 -17.17 -14.98 -34.28
CA MET A 42 -17.95 -15.40 -35.45
C MET A 42 -19.30 -14.67 -35.55
N VAL A 43 -20.10 -14.63 -34.47
CA VAL A 43 -21.38 -13.90 -34.47
C VAL A 43 -21.18 -12.40 -34.64
N THR A 44 -20.12 -11.82 -34.08
CA THR A 44 -19.82 -10.38 -34.20
C THR A 44 -19.49 -10.02 -35.65
N GLU A 45 -18.70 -10.85 -36.32
CA GLU A 45 -18.34 -10.67 -37.72
C GLU A 45 -19.52 -10.96 -38.66
N LEU A 46 -20.34 -11.99 -38.40
CA LEU A 46 -21.60 -12.22 -39.13
C LEU A 46 -22.55 -11.04 -39.01
N ARG A 47 -22.68 -10.46 -37.81
CA ARG A 47 -23.49 -9.27 -37.59
C ARG A 47 -22.97 -8.11 -38.43
N ALA A 48 -21.68 -7.81 -38.36
CA ALA A 48 -21.10 -6.73 -39.14
C ALA A 48 -21.24 -6.98 -40.64
N TYR A 49 -21.04 -8.22 -41.09
CA TYR A 49 -21.22 -8.63 -42.48
C TYR A 49 -22.66 -8.37 -42.97
N LEU A 50 -23.66 -8.77 -42.20
CA LEU A 50 -25.05 -8.47 -42.51
C LEU A 50 -25.28 -6.96 -42.55
N TYR A 51 -24.80 -6.19 -41.56
CA TYR A 51 -24.97 -4.73 -41.53
C TYR A 51 -24.35 -4.02 -42.74
N ASP A 52 -23.13 -4.39 -43.11
CA ASP A 52 -22.35 -3.69 -44.13
C ASP A 52 -22.77 -4.07 -45.56
N TYR A 53 -23.27 -5.31 -45.75
CA TYR A 53 -23.44 -5.89 -47.10
C TYR A 53 -24.86 -6.39 -47.42
N MET A 54 -25.89 -6.05 -46.63
CA MET A 54 -27.28 -6.50 -46.88
C MET A 54 -27.74 -6.36 -48.35
N TYR A 55 -27.47 -5.20 -48.98
CA TYR A 55 -27.88 -4.94 -50.37
C TYR A 55 -27.02 -5.69 -51.39
N ASP A 56 -25.73 -5.90 -51.09
CA ASP A 56 -24.83 -6.67 -51.96
C ASP A 56 -25.15 -8.18 -51.92
N ILE A 57 -25.80 -8.66 -50.86
CA ILE A 57 -26.22 -10.07 -50.72
C ILE A 57 -27.39 -10.41 -51.65
N VAL A 58 -28.23 -9.45 -52.03
CA VAL A 58 -29.47 -9.68 -52.80
C VAL A 58 -29.28 -10.59 -54.03
N PRO A 59 -28.28 -10.37 -54.92
CA PRO A 59 -28.08 -11.19 -56.12
C PRO A 59 -27.62 -12.62 -55.84
N HIS A 60 -27.19 -12.91 -54.61
CA HIS A 60 -26.60 -14.20 -54.18
C HIS A 60 -27.30 -14.77 -52.94
N SER A 61 -28.48 -14.24 -52.61
CA SER A 61 -29.19 -14.49 -51.35
C SER A 61 -29.51 -15.98 -51.14
N ASP A 62 -29.80 -16.70 -52.22
CA ASP A 62 -30.05 -18.14 -52.28
C ASP A 62 -28.84 -19.00 -51.86
N LYS A 63 -27.62 -18.47 -51.98
CA LYS A 63 -26.37 -19.17 -51.61
C LYS A 63 -25.77 -18.67 -50.30
N VAL A 64 -25.87 -17.37 -50.04
CA VAL A 64 -25.19 -16.71 -48.90
C VAL A 64 -25.98 -16.85 -47.60
N LEU A 65 -27.29 -16.59 -47.63
CA LEU A 65 -28.10 -16.59 -46.42
C LEU A 65 -28.23 -17.97 -45.76
N PRO A 66 -28.32 -19.10 -46.49
CA PRO A 66 -28.32 -20.43 -45.86
C PRO A 66 -27.07 -20.68 -45.01
N VAL A 67 -25.88 -20.25 -45.48
CA VAL A 67 -24.63 -20.33 -44.71
C VAL A 67 -24.75 -19.50 -43.43
N ILE A 68 -25.17 -18.24 -43.54
CA ILE A 68 -25.30 -17.34 -42.38
C ILE A 68 -26.31 -17.89 -41.37
N PHE A 69 -27.47 -18.36 -41.82
CA PHE A 69 -28.49 -18.92 -40.95
C PHE A 69 -28.01 -20.19 -40.26
N HIS A 70 -27.29 -21.08 -40.96
CA HIS A 70 -26.68 -22.26 -40.34
C HIS A 70 -25.77 -21.89 -39.17
N TYR A 71 -24.82 -20.97 -39.37
CA TYR A 71 -23.88 -20.57 -38.31
C TYR A 71 -24.54 -19.77 -37.19
N LEU A 72 -25.54 -18.93 -37.47
CA LEU A 72 -26.32 -18.27 -36.41
C LEU A 72 -27.12 -19.30 -35.58
N LYS A 73 -27.70 -20.33 -36.22
CA LYS A 73 -28.41 -21.41 -35.50
C LYS A 73 -27.46 -22.25 -34.65
N GLU A 74 -26.33 -22.69 -35.21
CA GLU A 74 -25.31 -23.42 -34.45
C GLU A 74 -24.76 -22.60 -33.26
N ALA A 75 -24.55 -21.29 -33.46
CA ALA A 75 -24.15 -20.39 -32.38
C ALA A 75 -25.21 -20.29 -31.28
N THR A 76 -26.49 -20.43 -31.66
CA THR A 76 -27.62 -20.41 -30.74
C THR A 76 -27.68 -21.70 -29.91
N VAL A 77 -27.39 -22.85 -30.51
CA VAL A 77 -27.45 -24.18 -29.88
C VAL A 77 -26.22 -24.54 -29.03
N ARG A 78 -24.99 -24.18 -29.44
CA ARG A 78 -23.76 -24.73 -28.83
C ARG A 78 -23.21 -23.99 -27.60
N LYS A 79 -23.40 -22.66 -27.48
CA LYS A 79 -22.85 -21.86 -26.36
C LYS A 79 -23.83 -20.80 -25.88
N ARG A 80 -24.27 -20.93 -24.61
CA ARG A 80 -25.21 -20.01 -23.92
C ARG A 80 -24.89 -18.50 -24.05
N GLY A 81 -23.62 -18.10 -24.09
CA GLY A 81 -23.23 -16.68 -24.24
C GLY A 81 -23.33 -16.13 -25.68
N SER A 82 -23.24 -17.00 -26.68
CA SER A 82 -23.36 -16.65 -28.11
C SER A 82 -24.82 -16.70 -28.58
N THR A 83 -25.67 -17.45 -27.87
CA THR A 83 -27.12 -17.57 -28.08
C THR A 83 -27.82 -16.21 -28.16
N LEU A 84 -27.66 -15.36 -27.14
CA LEU A 84 -28.29 -14.03 -27.12
C LEU A 84 -27.83 -13.18 -28.31
N ARG A 85 -26.52 -13.15 -28.59
CA ARG A 85 -25.97 -12.35 -29.70
C ARG A 85 -26.42 -12.84 -31.07
N ALA A 86 -26.50 -14.15 -31.27
CA ALA A 86 -26.93 -14.73 -32.54
C ALA A 86 -28.41 -14.47 -32.78
N ALA A 87 -29.23 -14.67 -31.75
CA ALA A 87 -30.67 -14.37 -31.78
C ALA A 87 -30.95 -12.88 -31.99
N ASP A 88 -30.25 -12.03 -31.24
CA ASP A 88 -30.29 -10.58 -31.39
C ASP A 88 -29.94 -10.20 -32.84
N THR A 89 -28.87 -10.75 -33.40
CA THR A 89 -28.43 -10.47 -34.77
C THR A 89 -29.47 -10.86 -35.82
N PHE A 90 -30.04 -12.06 -35.72
CA PHE A 90 -31.07 -12.53 -36.65
C PHE A 90 -32.32 -11.65 -36.57
N LEU A 91 -32.87 -11.46 -35.37
CA LEU A 91 -34.10 -10.70 -35.16
C LEU A 91 -33.92 -9.22 -35.51
N ASP A 92 -32.78 -8.62 -35.18
CA ASP A 92 -32.46 -7.23 -35.53
C ASP A 92 -32.51 -6.98 -37.04
N ARG A 93 -31.86 -7.86 -37.81
CA ARG A 93 -31.84 -7.74 -39.27
C ARG A 93 -33.21 -8.06 -39.87
N TYR A 94 -33.93 -9.01 -39.31
CA TYR A 94 -35.29 -9.31 -39.74
C TYR A 94 -36.26 -8.13 -39.51
N LEU A 95 -36.20 -7.50 -38.34
CA LEU A 95 -36.99 -6.29 -38.02
C LEU A 95 -36.66 -5.14 -38.97
N PHE A 96 -35.37 -4.96 -39.33
CA PHE A 96 -34.96 -3.97 -40.32
C PHE A 96 -35.60 -4.23 -41.69
N LEU A 97 -35.56 -5.48 -42.15
CA LEU A 97 -36.14 -5.90 -43.43
C LEU A 97 -37.67 -5.68 -43.48
N ILE A 98 -38.38 -6.10 -42.44
CA ILE A 98 -39.84 -5.88 -42.34
C ILE A 98 -40.18 -4.38 -42.36
N LYS A 99 -39.42 -3.54 -41.64
CA LYS A 99 -39.64 -2.08 -41.65
C LYS A 99 -39.47 -1.50 -43.05
N LYS A 100 -38.43 -1.93 -43.79
CA LYS A 100 -38.19 -1.48 -45.17
C LYS A 100 -39.30 -1.89 -46.12
N GLU A 101 -39.83 -3.11 -46.00
CA GLU A 101 -40.98 -3.55 -46.79
C GLU A 101 -42.25 -2.73 -46.48
N ILE A 102 -42.49 -2.41 -45.20
CA ILE A 102 -43.62 -1.54 -44.78
C ILE A 102 -43.45 -0.10 -45.32
N GLU A 103 -42.22 0.39 -45.39
CA GLU A 103 -41.86 1.70 -45.98
C GLU A 103 -41.98 1.72 -47.52
N GLY A 104 -42.23 0.57 -48.16
CA GLY A 104 -42.42 0.45 -49.61
C GLY A 104 -41.15 0.15 -50.42
N ASP A 105 -40.05 -0.25 -49.78
CA ASP A 105 -38.81 -0.65 -50.45
C ASP A 105 -38.87 -2.13 -50.88
N SER A 106 -39.08 -2.37 -52.18
CA SER A 106 -39.14 -3.72 -52.76
C SER A 106 -37.76 -4.31 -53.09
N SER A 107 -36.66 -3.57 -52.90
CA SER A 107 -35.31 -4.03 -53.28
C SER A 107 -34.80 -5.22 -52.45
N LEU A 108 -35.40 -5.47 -51.28
CA LEU A 108 -35.01 -6.53 -50.34
C LEU A 108 -36.10 -7.61 -50.16
N GLU A 109 -37.10 -7.67 -51.04
CA GLU A 109 -38.25 -8.59 -50.88
C GLU A 109 -37.83 -10.06 -50.85
N ASN A 110 -36.91 -10.47 -51.74
CA ASN A 110 -36.41 -11.86 -51.78
C ASN A 110 -35.63 -12.24 -50.51
N VAL A 111 -34.81 -11.33 -50.00
CA VAL A 111 -34.07 -11.52 -48.74
C VAL A 111 -35.04 -11.63 -47.57
N THR A 112 -36.07 -10.77 -47.53
CA THR A 112 -37.10 -10.78 -46.49
C THR A 112 -37.87 -12.10 -46.47
N ALA A 113 -38.21 -12.66 -47.64
CA ALA A 113 -38.87 -13.97 -47.75
C ALA A 113 -38.01 -15.12 -47.20
N MET A 114 -36.68 -15.07 -47.34
CA MET A 114 -35.79 -16.07 -46.75
C MET A 114 -35.73 -15.98 -45.22
N PHE A 115 -35.75 -14.76 -44.66
CA PHE A 115 -35.89 -14.56 -43.21
C PHE A 115 -37.27 -15.02 -42.70
N ASP A 116 -38.35 -14.77 -43.46
CA ASP A 116 -39.69 -15.27 -43.13
C ASP A 116 -39.68 -16.80 -42.94
N ASN A 117 -39.09 -17.53 -43.89
CA ASN A 117 -38.99 -18.99 -43.85
C ASN A 117 -38.18 -19.52 -42.65
N GLU A 118 -37.06 -18.86 -42.32
CA GLU A 118 -36.16 -19.30 -41.24
C GLU A 118 -36.63 -18.86 -39.85
N SER A 119 -37.50 -17.84 -39.77
CA SER A 119 -37.97 -17.28 -38.50
C SER A 119 -38.71 -18.30 -37.61
N ILE A 120 -39.42 -19.26 -38.21
CA ILE A 120 -40.11 -20.34 -37.49
C ILE A 120 -39.09 -21.25 -36.80
N HIS A 121 -38.07 -21.67 -37.53
CA HIS A 121 -37.06 -22.57 -37.00
C HIS A 121 -36.20 -21.88 -35.93
N PHE A 122 -35.87 -20.60 -36.13
CA PHE A 122 -35.19 -19.79 -35.13
C PHE A 122 -36.04 -19.64 -33.85
N SER A 123 -37.35 -19.44 -34.00
CA SER A 123 -38.28 -19.36 -32.86
C SER A 123 -38.39 -20.68 -32.10
N GLN A 124 -38.35 -21.84 -32.77
CA GLN A 124 -38.35 -23.16 -32.12
C GLN A 124 -37.11 -23.37 -31.24
N ILE A 125 -35.93 -22.92 -31.69
CA ILE A 125 -34.70 -22.98 -30.89
C ILE A 125 -34.86 -22.12 -29.62
N LEU A 126 -35.39 -20.90 -29.77
CA LEU A 126 -35.63 -20.01 -28.64
C LEU A 126 -36.68 -20.56 -27.65
N ILE A 127 -37.69 -21.31 -28.11
CA ILE A 127 -38.63 -22.01 -27.22
C ILE A 127 -37.91 -23.08 -26.41
N ALA A 128 -37.05 -23.88 -27.03
CA ALA A 128 -36.28 -24.91 -26.33
C ALA A 128 -35.37 -24.30 -25.27
N ASP A 129 -34.64 -23.23 -25.62
CA ASP A 129 -33.81 -22.49 -24.66
C ASP A 129 -34.65 -21.91 -23.50
N THR A 130 -35.82 -21.35 -23.83
CA THR A 130 -36.77 -20.83 -22.84
C THR A 130 -37.27 -21.94 -21.90
N ALA A 131 -37.58 -23.12 -22.42
CA ALA A 131 -38.03 -24.28 -21.64
C ALA A 131 -36.92 -24.79 -20.70
N ASP A 132 -35.66 -24.68 -21.10
CA ASP A 132 -34.48 -24.97 -20.29
C ASP A 132 -34.15 -23.87 -19.25
N GLY A 133 -35.00 -22.83 -19.16
CA GLY A 133 -34.89 -21.74 -18.19
C GLY A 133 -33.93 -20.63 -18.60
N PHE A 134 -33.56 -20.55 -19.88
CA PHE A 134 -32.69 -19.50 -20.40
C PHE A 134 -33.46 -18.20 -20.62
N TYR A 135 -32.99 -17.10 -20.03
CA TYR A 135 -33.64 -15.79 -20.15
C TYR A 135 -33.09 -15.00 -21.33
N LEU A 136 -33.97 -14.57 -22.25
CA LEU A 136 -33.65 -13.91 -23.51
C LEU A 136 -33.60 -12.38 -23.38
N GLU A 137 -32.65 -11.90 -22.57
CA GLU A 137 -32.40 -10.46 -22.35
C GLU A 137 -32.23 -9.70 -23.68
N ASP A 138 -32.85 -8.51 -23.80
CA ASP A 138 -33.00 -7.67 -25.01
C ASP A 138 -33.73 -8.29 -26.22
N VAL A 139 -33.61 -9.61 -26.41
CA VAL A 139 -34.29 -10.39 -27.46
C VAL A 139 -35.81 -10.41 -27.24
N ASN A 140 -36.27 -10.46 -25.98
CA ASN A 140 -37.69 -10.38 -25.62
C ASN A 140 -38.40 -9.17 -26.26
N LEU A 141 -37.76 -8.00 -26.24
CA LEU A 141 -38.33 -6.79 -26.85
C LEU A 141 -38.37 -6.88 -28.37
N ARG A 142 -37.38 -7.51 -28.99
CA ARG A 142 -37.34 -7.70 -30.44
C ARG A 142 -38.44 -8.64 -30.91
N ILE A 143 -38.75 -9.69 -30.16
CA ILE A 143 -39.86 -10.60 -30.47
C ILE A 143 -41.21 -9.88 -30.34
N LEU A 144 -41.40 -9.04 -29.31
CA LEU A 144 -42.58 -8.17 -29.20
C LEU A 144 -42.70 -7.18 -30.40
N GLN A 145 -41.60 -6.57 -30.81
CA GLN A 145 -41.56 -5.70 -31.98
C GLN A 145 -41.85 -6.46 -33.28
N LEU A 146 -41.39 -7.71 -33.37
CA LEU A 146 -41.64 -8.58 -34.51
C LEU A 146 -43.14 -8.84 -34.65
N LEU A 147 -43.82 -9.24 -33.56
CA LEU A 147 -45.27 -9.41 -33.53
C LEU A 147 -46.02 -8.15 -34.00
N GLU A 148 -45.59 -6.97 -33.54
CA GLU A 148 -46.20 -5.70 -33.92
C GLU A 148 -46.02 -5.38 -35.41
N LEU A 149 -44.81 -5.55 -35.92
CA LEU A 149 -44.50 -5.26 -37.32
C LEU A 149 -45.12 -6.29 -38.27
N SER A 150 -45.18 -7.57 -37.89
CA SER A 150 -45.86 -8.61 -38.67
C SER A 150 -47.35 -8.29 -38.84
N LEU A 151 -48.02 -7.78 -37.80
CA LEU A 151 -49.42 -7.31 -37.91
C LEU A 151 -49.55 -6.09 -38.84
N LYS A 152 -48.64 -5.11 -38.74
CA LYS A 152 -48.63 -3.93 -39.62
C LYS A 152 -48.38 -4.29 -41.09
N ARG A 153 -47.51 -5.28 -41.35
CA ARG A 153 -47.19 -5.80 -42.70
C ARG A 153 -48.37 -6.52 -43.35
N LYS A 154 -49.41 -6.91 -42.59
CA LYS A 154 -50.57 -7.70 -43.05
C LYS A 154 -50.23 -9.08 -43.64
N LYS A 155 -48.96 -9.53 -43.58
CA LYS A 155 -48.47 -10.88 -43.88
C LYS A 155 -48.11 -11.55 -42.55
N VAL A 156 -49.11 -12.13 -41.87
CA VAL A 156 -48.93 -12.74 -40.53
C VAL A 156 -48.95 -14.26 -40.68
N ASP A 157 -47.78 -14.89 -40.61
CA ASP A 157 -47.69 -16.34 -40.46
C ASP A 157 -48.26 -16.75 -39.09
N GLU A 158 -49.24 -17.66 -39.11
CA GLU A 158 -49.94 -18.13 -37.92
C GLU A 158 -49.02 -18.88 -36.96
N THR A 159 -48.17 -19.74 -37.51
CA THR A 159 -47.20 -20.55 -36.76
C THR A 159 -46.20 -19.65 -36.06
N LEU A 160 -45.64 -18.66 -36.78
CA LEU A 160 -44.68 -17.72 -36.21
C LEU A 160 -45.32 -16.89 -35.08
N PHE A 161 -46.56 -16.42 -35.28
CA PHE A 161 -47.27 -15.62 -34.28
C PHE A 161 -47.53 -16.42 -32.99
N GLU A 162 -47.94 -17.68 -33.10
CA GLU A 162 -48.13 -18.59 -31.97
C GLU A 162 -46.82 -18.86 -31.22
N LEU A 163 -45.74 -19.20 -31.95
CA LEU A 163 -44.42 -19.46 -31.37
C LEU A 163 -43.88 -18.23 -30.63
N CYS A 164 -43.91 -17.05 -31.26
CA CYS A 164 -43.46 -15.81 -30.62
C CYS A 164 -44.30 -15.46 -29.38
N THR A 165 -45.62 -15.68 -29.42
CA THR A 165 -46.50 -15.48 -28.26
C THR A 165 -46.15 -16.42 -27.12
N GLU A 166 -45.89 -17.69 -27.42
CA GLU A 166 -45.46 -18.67 -26.43
C GLU A 166 -44.11 -18.31 -25.80
N ILE A 167 -43.13 -17.89 -26.61
CA ILE A 167 -41.82 -17.43 -26.13
C ILE A 167 -42.01 -16.28 -25.14
N ILE A 168 -42.74 -15.23 -25.52
CA ILE A 168 -42.91 -14.04 -24.68
C ILE A 168 -43.59 -14.36 -23.34
N ILE A 169 -44.63 -15.20 -23.33
CA ILE A 169 -45.33 -15.55 -22.09
C ILE A 169 -44.43 -16.41 -21.18
N ASN A 170 -43.69 -17.37 -21.74
CA ASN A 170 -42.74 -18.19 -20.98
C ASN A 170 -41.54 -17.37 -20.49
N GLN A 171 -41.02 -16.45 -21.30
CA GLN A 171 -39.97 -15.51 -20.92
C GLN A 171 -40.44 -14.55 -19.83
N PHE A 172 -41.72 -14.13 -19.84
CA PHE A 172 -42.29 -13.34 -18.77
C PHE A 172 -42.35 -14.11 -17.45
N LYS A 173 -42.60 -15.43 -17.48
CA LYS A 173 -42.47 -16.28 -16.29
C LYS A 173 -41.04 -16.25 -15.73
N LEU A 174 -40.04 -16.45 -16.60
CA LEU A 174 -38.63 -16.37 -16.20
C LEU A 174 -38.25 -14.98 -15.69
N TYR A 175 -38.81 -13.93 -16.28
CA TYR A 175 -38.65 -12.55 -15.81
C TYR A 175 -39.18 -12.37 -14.38
N VAL A 176 -40.38 -12.87 -14.09
CA VAL A 176 -40.97 -12.83 -12.73
C VAL A 176 -40.12 -13.63 -11.74
N ASP A 177 -39.64 -14.81 -12.12
CA ASP A 177 -38.77 -15.64 -11.27
C ASP A 177 -37.41 -14.99 -10.98
N ARG A 178 -36.94 -14.09 -11.85
CA ARG A 178 -35.70 -13.32 -11.69
C ARG A 178 -35.90 -11.98 -10.98
N SER A 179 -37.13 -11.47 -10.94
CA SER A 179 -37.49 -10.15 -10.42
C SER A 179 -37.28 -10.07 -8.91
N ILE A 180 -36.91 -8.88 -8.44
CA ILE A 180 -36.87 -8.56 -7.01
C ILE A 180 -38.30 -8.23 -6.57
N ILE A 181 -38.87 -9.02 -5.67
CA ILE A 181 -40.27 -8.92 -5.25
C ILE A 181 -40.40 -8.69 -3.75
N VAL A 182 -41.56 -8.17 -3.33
CA VAL A 182 -41.88 -7.89 -1.93
C VAL A 182 -43.02 -8.80 -1.46
N ASP A 183 -42.91 -9.34 -0.25
CA ASP A 183 -43.96 -10.14 0.37
C ASP A 183 -44.93 -9.27 1.19
N ASP A 184 -46.18 -9.72 1.36
CA ASP A 184 -47.22 -8.94 2.05
C ASP A 184 -46.85 -8.61 3.51
N GLU A 185 -46.10 -9.50 4.18
CA GLU A 185 -45.57 -9.27 5.54
C GLU A 185 -44.55 -8.12 5.59
N GLU A 186 -43.73 -7.97 4.54
CA GLU A 186 -42.75 -6.89 4.45
C GLU A 186 -43.43 -5.55 4.16
N VAL A 187 -44.48 -5.55 3.33
CA VAL A 187 -45.33 -4.37 3.14
C VAL A 187 -45.96 -3.95 4.46
N TYR A 188 -46.55 -4.89 5.21
CA TYR A 188 -47.16 -4.60 6.50
C TYR A 188 -46.14 -4.08 7.53
N SER A 189 -44.96 -4.70 7.57
CA SER A 189 -43.86 -4.27 8.46
C SER A 189 -43.42 -2.85 8.14
N LEU A 190 -43.29 -2.50 6.85
CA LEU A 190 -43.02 -1.13 6.45
C LEU A 190 -44.15 -0.21 6.92
N GLN A 191 -45.42 -0.48 6.58
CA GLN A 191 -46.54 0.40 6.93
C GLN A 191 -46.63 0.71 8.44
N ASN A 192 -46.28 -0.23 9.30
CA ASN A 192 -46.27 -0.01 10.76
C ASN A 192 -45.15 0.93 11.26
N LEU A 193 -44.08 1.16 10.48
CA LEU A 193 -42.96 2.00 10.90
C LEU A 193 -43.28 3.50 10.87
N TRP A 194 -44.20 3.93 10.00
CA TRP A 194 -44.51 5.34 9.75
C TRP A 194 -45.95 5.61 10.18
N SER A 195 -46.13 6.23 11.35
CA SER A 195 -47.44 6.70 11.85
C SER A 195 -47.88 8.02 11.20
N ILE A 196 -47.36 8.35 10.01
CA ILE A 196 -47.41 9.68 9.41
C ILE A 196 -48.09 9.61 8.04
N GLU A 197 -49.24 10.27 7.88
CA GLU A 197 -49.87 10.49 6.57
C GLU A 197 -49.13 11.63 5.84
N HIS A 198 -48.11 11.27 5.04
CA HIS A 198 -47.38 12.21 4.19
C HIS A 198 -47.43 11.76 2.71
N GLU A 199 -47.58 12.70 1.78
CA GLU A 199 -47.72 12.41 0.34
C GLU A 199 -46.56 11.55 -0.21
N HIS A 200 -45.31 11.88 0.14
CA HIS A 200 -44.13 11.08 -0.23
C HIS A 200 -44.14 9.64 0.32
N ILE A 201 -44.61 9.43 1.56
CA ILE A 201 -44.71 8.09 2.16
C ILE A 201 -45.80 7.28 1.46
N LEU A 202 -46.96 7.89 1.20
CA LEU A 202 -48.07 7.25 0.45
C LEU A 202 -47.63 6.85 -0.96
N LYS A 203 -46.87 7.70 -1.65
CA LYS A 203 -46.27 7.39 -2.96
C LYS A 203 -45.30 6.21 -2.88
N LEU A 204 -44.44 6.17 -1.86
CA LEU A 204 -43.52 5.05 -1.64
C LEU A 204 -44.28 3.74 -1.39
N GLU A 205 -45.32 3.76 -0.54
CA GLU A 205 -46.16 2.57 -0.29
C GLU A 205 -46.83 2.05 -1.57
N GLN A 206 -47.37 2.94 -2.40
CA GLN A 206 -47.98 2.54 -3.68
C GLN A 206 -46.97 1.89 -4.61
N LEU A 207 -45.75 2.43 -4.68
CA LEU A 207 -44.67 1.87 -5.49
C LEU A 207 -44.26 0.48 -4.97
N VAL A 208 -44.09 0.31 -3.66
CA VAL A 208 -43.76 -0.99 -3.05
C VAL A 208 -44.86 -2.03 -3.31
N LYS A 209 -46.15 -1.63 -3.22
CA LYS A 209 -47.28 -2.53 -3.54
C LYS A 209 -47.26 -3.02 -4.99
N SER A 210 -46.73 -2.22 -5.93
CA SER A 210 -46.67 -2.56 -7.35
C SER A 210 -45.65 -3.64 -7.71
N VAL A 211 -44.74 -3.98 -6.79
CA VAL A 211 -43.72 -5.03 -6.96
C VAL A 211 -43.95 -6.23 -6.02
N THR A 212 -45.17 -6.38 -5.50
CA THR A 212 -45.50 -7.51 -4.63
C THR A 212 -45.58 -8.83 -5.39
N LYS A 213 -45.28 -9.93 -4.70
CA LYS A 213 -45.44 -11.29 -5.24
C LYS A 213 -46.84 -11.52 -5.81
N LYS A 214 -47.88 -11.04 -5.10
CA LYS A 214 -49.27 -11.12 -5.53
C LYS A 214 -49.52 -10.36 -6.84
N ALA A 215 -49.03 -9.13 -6.98
CA ALA A 215 -49.19 -8.33 -8.19
C ALA A 215 -48.58 -9.03 -9.43
N TYR A 216 -47.40 -9.63 -9.29
CA TYR A 216 -46.78 -10.38 -10.38
C TYR A 216 -47.48 -11.72 -10.68
N GLN A 217 -47.94 -12.44 -9.65
CA GLN A 217 -48.72 -13.66 -9.84
C GLN A 217 -50.04 -13.41 -10.58
N GLU A 218 -50.75 -12.32 -10.26
CA GLU A 218 -51.97 -11.93 -10.98
C GLU A 218 -51.70 -11.63 -12.45
N LYS A 219 -50.61 -10.90 -12.76
CA LYS A 219 -50.18 -10.66 -14.15
C LYS A 219 -49.81 -11.95 -14.87
N LEU A 220 -49.11 -12.87 -14.20
CA LEU A 220 -48.68 -14.16 -14.77
C LEU A 220 -49.87 -15.10 -15.05
N ILE A 221 -50.88 -15.13 -14.17
CA ILE A 221 -52.11 -15.90 -14.39
C ILE A 221 -52.85 -15.37 -15.62
N LYS A 222 -53.01 -14.03 -15.70
CA LYS A 222 -53.65 -13.38 -16.85
C LYS A 222 -52.87 -13.64 -18.15
N ALA A 223 -51.54 -13.52 -18.13
CA ALA A 223 -50.68 -13.78 -19.28
C ALA A 223 -50.77 -15.24 -19.76
N ASN A 224 -50.76 -16.23 -18.85
CA ASN A 224 -50.90 -17.63 -19.23
C ASN A 224 -52.28 -17.96 -19.83
N ALA A 225 -53.34 -17.29 -19.37
CA ALA A 225 -54.67 -17.45 -19.95
C ALA A 225 -54.74 -16.98 -21.42
N LEU A 226 -53.84 -16.08 -21.84
CA LEU A 226 -53.77 -15.59 -23.22
C LEU A 226 -53.29 -16.66 -24.23
N LYS A 227 -52.52 -17.67 -23.80
CA LYS A 227 -52.03 -18.75 -24.69
C LYS A 227 -53.16 -19.49 -25.42
N ASN A 228 -54.30 -19.64 -24.76
CA ASN A 228 -55.46 -20.38 -25.28
C ASN A 228 -56.61 -19.47 -25.71
N SER A 229 -56.34 -18.16 -25.86
CA SER A 229 -57.35 -17.17 -26.22
C SER A 229 -57.76 -17.29 -27.69
N LYS A 230 -59.07 -17.33 -27.96
CA LYS A 230 -59.63 -17.31 -29.34
C LYS A 230 -59.85 -15.89 -29.89
N LYS A 231 -59.26 -14.87 -29.26
CA LYS A 231 -59.36 -13.47 -29.70
C LYS A 231 -58.59 -13.26 -31.00
N ASP A 232 -58.93 -12.22 -31.75
CA ASP A 232 -58.15 -11.84 -32.93
C ASP A 232 -56.74 -11.38 -32.53
N ARG A 233 -55.78 -11.54 -33.45
CA ARG A 233 -54.34 -11.35 -33.18
C ARG A 233 -53.98 -9.91 -32.77
N ALA A 234 -54.71 -8.91 -33.28
CA ALA A 234 -54.46 -7.52 -32.92
C ALA A 234 -54.90 -7.23 -31.48
N THR A 235 -56.07 -7.72 -31.08
CA THR A 235 -56.56 -7.64 -29.70
C THR A 235 -55.66 -8.45 -28.74
N LEU A 236 -55.23 -9.64 -29.15
CA LEU A 236 -54.33 -10.48 -28.35
C LEU A 236 -52.98 -9.79 -28.10
N LEU A 237 -52.36 -9.20 -29.13
CA LEU A 237 -51.10 -8.46 -28.96
C LEU A 237 -51.26 -7.23 -28.06
N ALA A 238 -52.38 -6.51 -28.17
CA ALA A 238 -52.65 -5.36 -27.30
C ALA A 238 -52.71 -5.77 -25.82
N GLU A 239 -53.38 -6.87 -25.50
CA GLU A 239 -53.45 -7.41 -24.13
C GLU A 239 -52.08 -7.94 -23.66
N ILE A 240 -51.29 -8.57 -24.54
CA ILE A 240 -49.91 -8.98 -24.23
C ILE A 240 -49.06 -7.76 -23.86
N LYS A 241 -49.10 -6.68 -24.64
CA LYS A 241 -48.31 -5.46 -24.39
C LYS A 241 -48.75 -4.72 -23.12
N GLU A 242 -50.02 -4.83 -22.73
CA GLU A 242 -50.53 -4.23 -21.51
C GLU A 242 -50.09 -5.02 -20.25
N LEU A 243 -50.07 -6.36 -20.33
CA LEU A 243 -49.76 -7.23 -19.19
C LEU A 243 -48.27 -7.49 -19.00
N ILE A 244 -47.52 -7.65 -20.10
CA ILE A 244 -46.12 -8.08 -20.11
C ILE A 244 -45.21 -6.87 -20.34
N ASP A 245 -44.56 -6.44 -19.27
CA ASP A 245 -43.52 -5.41 -19.29
C ASP A 245 -42.25 -5.95 -18.63
N PHE A 246 -41.22 -6.19 -19.46
CA PHE A 246 -39.91 -6.69 -19.04
C PHE A 246 -39.04 -5.63 -18.34
N HIS A 247 -39.52 -4.38 -18.21
CA HIS A 247 -38.81 -3.31 -17.47
C HIS A 247 -39.54 -2.88 -16.20
N HIS A 248 -40.76 -3.38 -15.94
CA HIS A 248 -41.58 -2.93 -14.80
C HIS A 248 -40.86 -3.10 -13.46
N ASN A 249 -40.14 -4.20 -13.24
CA ASN A 249 -39.38 -4.46 -12.01
C ASN A 249 -38.27 -3.43 -11.81
N THR A 250 -37.39 -3.28 -12.80
CA THR A 250 -36.27 -2.32 -12.79
C THR A 250 -36.77 -0.91 -12.58
N THR A 251 -37.71 -0.44 -13.40
CA THR A 251 -38.25 0.93 -13.33
C THR A 251 -39.02 1.20 -12.03
N SER A 252 -39.71 0.21 -11.46
CA SER A 252 -40.40 0.35 -10.17
C SER A 252 -39.41 0.46 -9.02
N TRP A 253 -38.37 -0.38 -8.99
CA TRP A 253 -37.33 -0.31 -7.96
C TRP A 253 -36.49 0.96 -8.04
N GLU A 254 -36.21 1.47 -9.24
CA GLU A 254 -35.60 2.79 -9.42
C GLU A 254 -36.46 3.89 -8.78
N LYS A 255 -37.77 3.89 -9.06
CA LYS A 255 -38.72 4.85 -8.45
C LYS A 255 -38.83 4.69 -6.94
N ILE A 256 -38.81 3.46 -6.41
CA ILE A 256 -38.82 3.17 -4.96
C ILE A 256 -37.57 3.78 -4.31
N CYS A 257 -36.39 3.55 -4.89
CA CYS A 257 -35.13 4.10 -4.37
C CYS A 257 -35.11 5.63 -4.37
N ILE A 258 -35.60 6.26 -5.45
CA ILE A 258 -35.73 7.71 -5.56
C ILE A 258 -36.69 8.26 -4.50
N ALA A 259 -37.87 7.65 -4.35
CA ALA A 259 -38.86 8.08 -3.36
C ALA A 259 -38.36 7.91 -1.91
N ALA A 260 -37.68 6.81 -1.61
CA ALA A 260 -37.04 6.59 -0.31
C ALA A 260 -35.97 7.66 -0.03
N LYS A 261 -35.15 7.99 -1.04
CA LYS A 261 -34.13 9.03 -0.94
C LYS A 261 -34.72 10.42 -0.70
N GLU A 262 -35.80 10.77 -1.41
CA GLU A 262 -36.52 12.04 -1.20
C GLU A 262 -37.04 12.14 0.24
N CYS A 263 -37.65 11.07 0.78
CA CYS A 263 -38.17 11.05 2.14
C CYS A 263 -37.08 11.30 3.21
N ILE A 264 -35.88 10.75 3.02
CA ILE A 264 -34.75 10.91 3.95
C ILE A 264 -34.09 12.27 3.78
N ALA A 265 -33.81 12.69 2.54
CA ALA A 265 -33.11 13.94 2.26
C ALA A 265 -33.91 15.18 2.66
N GLN A 266 -35.25 15.11 2.55
CA GLN A 266 -36.15 16.19 2.96
C GLN A 266 -36.55 16.10 4.44
N ASN A 267 -35.99 15.17 5.23
CA ASN A 267 -36.36 14.91 6.63
C ASN A 267 -37.87 14.65 6.82
N VAL A 268 -38.55 14.06 5.84
CA VAL A 268 -39.93 13.56 6.00
C VAL A 268 -39.95 12.41 7.02
N ILE A 269 -38.87 11.62 7.07
CA ILE A 269 -38.61 10.62 8.11
C ILE A 269 -37.55 11.16 9.07
N GLU A 270 -37.99 11.64 10.23
CA GLU A 270 -37.08 12.25 11.20
C GLU A 270 -36.32 11.21 12.03
N TYR A 271 -36.95 10.10 12.42
CA TYR A 271 -36.37 9.11 13.34
C TYR A 271 -35.33 8.20 12.68
N ASP A 272 -34.11 8.15 13.26
CA ASP A 272 -32.98 7.32 12.78
C ASP A 272 -33.36 5.84 12.65
N ASP A 273 -34.11 5.28 13.62
CA ASP A 273 -34.51 3.87 13.61
C ASP A 273 -35.42 3.52 12.41
N VAL A 274 -36.29 4.46 12.01
CA VAL A 274 -37.20 4.28 10.86
C VAL A 274 -36.42 4.37 9.56
N VAL A 275 -35.50 5.32 9.45
CA VAL A 275 -34.60 5.42 8.30
C VAL A 275 -33.76 4.15 8.17
N LEU A 276 -33.18 3.67 9.28
CA LEU A 276 -32.38 2.45 9.28
C LEU A 276 -33.19 1.24 8.82
N ALA A 277 -34.41 1.06 9.34
CA ALA A 277 -35.29 -0.04 8.96
C ALA A 277 -35.62 -0.02 7.45
N LEU A 278 -35.91 1.16 6.89
CA LEU A 278 -36.14 1.32 5.44
C LEU A 278 -34.89 0.96 4.63
N LEU A 279 -33.71 1.43 5.04
CA LEU A 279 -32.47 1.14 4.33
C LEU A 279 -32.07 -0.34 4.46
N THR A 280 -32.32 -0.97 5.61
CA THR A 280 -32.15 -2.42 5.80
C THR A 280 -33.07 -3.21 4.88
N PHE A 281 -34.33 -2.78 4.73
CA PHE A 281 -35.24 -3.38 3.76
C PHE A 281 -34.69 -3.29 2.32
N LEU A 282 -34.21 -2.12 1.90
CA LEU A 282 -33.64 -1.93 0.56
C LEU A 282 -32.38 -2.79 0.33
N VAL A 283 -31.47 -2.83 1.31
CA VAL A 283 -30.24 -3.65 1.21
C VAL A 283 -30.55 -5.15 1.23
N LYS A 284 -31.53 -5.59 2.01
CA LYS A 284 -31.99 -6.98 1.96
C LYS A 284 -32.50 -7.31 0.55
N LYS A 285 -33.31 -6.44 -0.04
CA LYS A 285 -33.87 -6.62 -1.38
C LYS A 285 -32.81 -6.57 -2.47
N SER A 286 -31.74 -5.80 -2.28
CA SER A 286 -30.59 -5.79 -3.19
C SER A 286 -29.77 -7.09 -3.18
N GLN A 287 -30.09 -8.05 -2.30
CA GLN A 287 -29.46 -9.38 -2.29
C GLN A 287 -30.39 -10.48 -2.82
N GLU A 288 -31.65 -10.15 -3.12
CA GLU A 288 -32.67 -11.08 -3.61
C GLU A 288 -32.83 -10.96 -5.13
N GLY A 289 -33.45 -11.96 -5.76
CA GLY A 289 -33.63 -12.01 -7.22
C GLY A 289 -32.36 -12.43 -7.98
N ARG A 290 -32.35 -12.22 -9.30
CA ARG A 290 -31.25 -12.63 -10.21
C ARG A 290 -30.83 -11.54 -11.19
N ASP A 291 -31.22 -10.29 -10.94
CA ASP A 291 -30.83 -9.11 -11.73
C ASP A 291 -29.70 -8.37 -11.00
N ALA A 292 -28.45 -8.69 -11.35
CA ALA A 292 -27.26 -8.11 -10.72
C ALA A 292 -27.16 -6.59 -10.94
N ASN A 293 -27.63 -6.07 -12.08
CA ASN A 293 -27.60 -4.64 -12.37
C ASN A 293 -28.56 -3.89 -11.45
N LEU A 294 -29.76 -4.43 -11.24
CA LEU A 294 -30.75 -3.85 -10.34
C LEU A 294 -30.31 -3.96 -8.87
N GLN A 295 -29.77 -5.11 -8.45
CA GLN A 295 -29.19 -5.30 -7.12
C GLN A 295 -28.11 -4.26 -6.81
N LEU A 296 -27.21 -4.00 -7.77
CA LEU A 296 -26.19 -2.97 -7.63
C LEU A 296 -26.78 -1.56 -7.62
N TYR A 297 -27.81 -1.28 -8.43
CA TYR A 297 -28.50 0.01 -8.42
C TYR A 297 -29.11 0.33 -7.04
N ILE A 298 -29.78 -0.65 -6.42
CA ILE A 298 -30.38 -0.47 -5.09
C ILE A 298 -29.28 -0.20 -4.06
N SER A 299 -28.20 -0.98 -4.06
CA SER A 299 -27.06 -0.78 -3.16
C SER A 299 -26.42 0.60 -3.33
N ARG A 300 -26.27 1.07 -4.57
CA ARG A 300 -25.77 2.42 -4.92
C ARG A 300 -26.68 3.53 -4.45
N SER A 301 -27.99 3.31 -4.54
CA SER A 301 -28.99 4.27 -4.10
C SER A 301 -28.92 4.48 -2.60
N VAL A 302 -28.81 3.40 -1.83
CA VAL A 302 -28.58 3.46 -0.38
C VAL A 302 -27.24 4.12 -0.07
N ALA A 303 -26.15 3.73 -0.74
CA ALA A 303 -24.83 4.35 -0.58
C ALA A 303 -24.83 5.86 -0.84
N SER A 304 -25.64 6.34 -1.78
CA SER A 304 -25.75 7.76 -2.09
C SER A 304 -26.36 8.62 -0.98
N LEU A 305 -26.97 7.99 0.04
CA LEU A 305 -27.52 8.67 1.21
C LEU A 305 -26.47 8.93 2.29
N CYS A 306 -25.30 8.31 2.22
CA CYS A 306 -24.21 8.59 3.16
C CYS A 306 -23.86 10.09 3.16
N SER A 307 -23.85 10.75 2.00
CA SER A 307 -23.51 12.18 1.90
C SER A 307 -24.60 13.06 2.52
N VAL A 308 -25.87 12.66 2.41
CA VAL A 308 -26.99 13.31 3.08
C VAL A 308 -26.84 13.21 4.60
N MET A 309 -26.46 12.05 5.13
CA MET A 309 -26.26 11.85 6.57
C MET A 309 -25.10 12.70 7.12
N VAL A 310 -24.01 12.86 6.37
CA VAL A 310 -22.92 13.78 6.73
C VAL A 310 -23.42 15.22 6.76
N GLN A 311 -24.16 15.67 5.74
CA GLN A 311 -24.72 17.03 5.69
C GLN A 311 -25.69 17.31 6.85
N GLN A 312 -26.45 16.29 7.26
CA GLN A 312 -27.39 16.37 8.39
C GLN A 312 -26.74 16.06 9.75
N GLN A 313 -25.42 15.79 9.81
CA GLN A 313 -24.68 15.42 11.03
C GLN A 313 -25.21 14.15 11.76
N ARG A 314 -25.82 13.21 11.04
CA ARG A 314 -26.36 11.94 11.58
C ARG A 314 -25.29 10.84 11.60
N PHE A 315 -24.24 11.02 12.39
CA PHE A 315 -23.05 10.15 12.38
C PHE A 315 -23.31 8.72 12.88
N VAL A 316 -24.19 8.53 13.87
CA VAL A 316 -24.56 7.20 14.38
C VAL A 316 -25.24 6.38 13.28
N LEU A 317 -26.21 6.98 12.60
CA LEU A 317 -26.90 6.37 11.45
C LEU A 317 -25.94 6.09 10.29
N LEU A 318 -25.03 7.02 9.97
CA LEU A 318 -24.00 6.82 8.95
C LEU A 318 -23.15 5.58 9.23
N ARG A 319 -22.71 5.40 10.49
CA ARG A 319 -21.93 4.23 10.92
C ARG A 319 -22.69 2.92 10.66
N GLN A 320 -23.97 2.86 11.02
CA GLN A 320 -24.81 1.68 10.80
C GLN A 320 -25.02 1.39 9.30
N VAL A 321 -25.20 2.43 8.49
CA VAL A 321 -25.40 2.28 7.05
C VAL A 321 -24.13 1.81 6.35
N VAL A 322 -22.96 2.31 6.75
CA VAL A 322 -21.66 1.82 6.25
C VAL A 322 -21.47 0.34 6.59
N GLN A 323 -21.75 -0.05 7.84
CA GLN A 323 -21.67 -1.44 8.30
C GLN A 323 -22.59 -2.39 7.52
N MET A 324 -23.73 -1.88 7.06
CA MET A 324 -24.72 -2.64 6.34
C MET A 324 -24.41 -2.74 4.83
N VAL A 325 -24.01 -1.65 4.17
CA VAL A 325 -23.92 -1.59 2.70
C VAL A 325 -22.58 -2.07 2.17
N VAL A 326 -21.47 -1.70 2.82
CA VAL A 326 -20.12 -1.97 2.29
C VAL A 326 -19.83 -3.47 2.17
N PRO A 327 -20.17 -4.35 3.16
CA PRO A 327 -19.99 -5.78 3.01
C PRO A 327 -20.74 -6.40 1.82
N VAL A 328 -21.91 -5.83 1.46
CA VAL A 328 -22.70 -6.30 0.31
C VAL A 328 -22.00 -5.96 -1.00
N LEU A 329 -21.46 -4.75 -1.10
CA LEU A 329 -20.68 -4.32 -2.27
C LEU A 329 -19.40 -5.15 -2.43
N VAL A 330 -18.74 -5.48 -1.31
CA VAL A 330 -17.56 -6.37 -1.30
C VAL A 330 -17.94 -7.77 -1.77
N ALA A 331 -19.02 -8.36 -1.25
CA ALA A 331 -19.48 -9.68 -1.66
C ALA A 331 -19.83 -9.74 -3.16
N GLU A 332 -20.32 -8.64 -3.75
CA GLU A 332 -20.59 -8.55 -5.19
C GLU A 332 -19.31 -8.60 -6.04
N ILE A 333 -18.24 -7.96 -5.57
CA ILE A 333 -16.91 -8.03 -6.20
C ILE A 333 -16.39 -9.47 -6.17
N GLU A 334 -16.53 -10.15 -5.03
CA GLU A 334 -16.06 -11.53 -4.85
C GLU A 334 -16.80 -12.55 -5.73
N ARG A 335 -18.07 -12.28 -6.08
CA ARG A 335 -18.88 -13.13 -6.97
C ARG A 335 -18.54 -12.99 -8.46
N GLY A 336 -17.64 -12.07 -8.83
CA GLY A 336 -17.22 -11.85 -10.21
C GLY A 336 -18.25 -11.11 -11.07
N GLY A 337 -19.13 -10.33 -10.44
CA GLY A 337 -20.17 -9.52 -11.09
C GLY A 337 -19.65 -8.23 -11.75
N ASN A 338 -20.46 -7.16 -11.76
CA ASN A 338 -20.08 -5.86 -12.34
C ASN A 338 -19.15 -5.06 -11.39
N TYR A 339 -17.95 -5.58 -11.17
CA TYR A 339 -16.99 -5.14 -10.15
C TYR A 339 -16.62 -3.65 -10.25
N ASN A 340 -16.51 -3.07 -11.44
CA ASN A 340 -16.14 -1.66 -11.63
C ASN A 340 -17.13 -0.71 -10.96
N ALA A 341 -18.42 -0.98 -11.08
CA ALA A 341 -19.45 -0.15 -10.47
C ALA A 341 -19.53 -0.35 -8.96
N ALA A 342 -19.25 -1.56 -8.44
CA ALA A 342 -19.12 -1.80 -7.01
C ALA A 342 -17.92 -1.04 -6.40
N PHE A 343 -16.74 -1.13 -7.01
CA PHE A 343 -15.55 -0.38 -6.60
C PHE A 343 -15.77 1.14 -6.60
N ALA A 344 -16.37 1.68 -7.66
CA ALA A 344 -16.70 3.11 -7.73
C ALA A 344 -17.67 3.54 -6.62
N THR A 345 -18.57 2.64 -6.20
CA THR A 345 -19.52 2.91 -5.12
C THR A 345 -18.82 2.91 -3.76
N ILE A 346 -17.96 1.92 -3.51
CA ILE A 346 -17.12 1.86 -2.30
C ILE A 346 -16.25 3.12 -2.19
N LEU A 347 -15.64 3.55 -3.29
CA LEU A 347 -14.84 4.78 -3.33
C LEU A 347 -15.66 6.02 -2.97
N ASN A 348 -16.88 6.14 -3.48
CA ASN A 348 -17.77 7.26 -3.17
C ASN A 348 -18.22 7.26 -1.69
N ILE A 349 -18.50 6.08 -1.12
CA ILE A 349 -18.76 5.93 0.32
C ILE A 349 -17.51 6.37 1.10
N GLY A 350 -16.33 5.87 0.75
CA GLY A 350 -15.09 6.21 1.44
C GLY A 350 -14.77 7.71 1.38
N LYS A 351 -14.96 8.37 0.22
CA LYS A 351 -14.87 9.85 0.09
C LYS A 351 -15.77 10.56 1.10
N THR A 352 -17.02 10.09 1.22
CA THR A 352 -18.00 10.66 2.15
C THR A 352 -17.63 10.40 3.61
N VAL A 353 -17.16 9.20 3.93
CA VAL A 353 -16.74 8.81 5.28
C VAL A 353 -15.52 9.62 5.72
N VAL A 354 -14.53 9.83 4.85
CA VAL A 354 -13.37 10.68 5.14
C VAL A 354 -13.78 12.14 5.32
N GLN A 355 -14.70 12.65 4.50
CA GLN A 355 -15.27 14.00 4.65
C GLN A 355 -16.02 14.22 5.97
N SER A 356 -16.49 13.15 6.62
CA SER A 356 -17.16 13.27 7.93
C SER A 356 -16.22 13.64 9.07
N ASP A 357 -14.90 13.47 8.88
CA ASP A 357 -13.84 13.64 9.89
C ASP A 357 -14.09 12.85 11.20
N ASN A 358 -14.94 11.81 11.13
CA ASN A 358 -15.27 10.97 12.26
C ASN A 358 -14.43 9.70 12.25
N ARG A 359 -13.40 9.68 13.10
CA ARG A 359 -12.42 8.58 13.19
C ARG A 359 -13.06 7.20 13.38
N GLN A 360 -14.08 7.06 14.23
CA GLN A 360 -14.74 5.77 14.48
C GLN A 360 -15.42 5.18 13.24
N ILE A 361 -15.94 6.05 12.35
CA ILE A 361 -16.60 5.62 11.10
C ILE A 361 -15.54 5.29 10.05
N ILE A 362 -14.46 6.07 9.99
CA ILE A 362 -13.33 5.83 9.09
C ILE A 362 -12.68 4.48 9.43
N ASP A 363 -12.37 4.25 10.71
CA ASP A 363 -11.77 2.99 11.17
C ASP A 363 -12.69 1.80 10.87
N LEU A 364 -14.00 1.90 11.16
CA LEU A 364 -14.96 0.86 10.76
C LEU A 364 -14.96 0.58 9.25
N PHE A 365 -14.91 1.63 8.43
CA PHE A 365 -14.88 1.48 6.97
C PHE A 365 -13.59 0.78 6.51
N VAL A 366 -12.44 1.19 7.04
CA VAL A 366 -11.14 0.57 6.77
C VAL A 366 -11.14 -0.89 7.21
N ASP A 367 -11.71 -1.20 8.38
CA ASP A 367 -11.83 -2.55 8.91
C ASP A 367 -12.58 -3.49 7.97
N ILE A 368 -13.71 -3.04 7.44
CA ILE A 368 -14.50 -3.81 6.48
C ILE A 368 -13.67 -4.11 5.22
N LEU A 369 -12.92 -3.12 4.71
CA LEU A 369 -12.10 -3.28 3.51
C LEU A 369 -10.88 -4.18 3.74
N VAL A 370 -10.21 -4.07 4.89
CA VAL A 370 -9.04 -4.89 5.23
C VAL A 370 -9.41 -6.37 5.36
N HIS A 371 -10.60 -6.67 5.88
CA HIS A 371 -11.10 -8.04 6.00
C HIS A 371 -11.67 -8.60 4.69
N ALA A 372 -12.02 -7.75 3.72
CA ALA A 372 -12.49 -8.15 2.40
C ALA A 372 -11.44 -8.97 1.64
N LYS A 373 -11.88 -9.89 0.77
CA LYS A 373 -10.95 -10.64 -0.08
C LYS A 373 -10.34 -9.72 -1.15
N PHE A 374 -9.02 -9.60 -1.13
CA PHE A 374 -8.29 -8.82 -2.12
C PHE A 374 -8.31 -9.51 -3.50
N CYS A 375 -8.53 -8.74 -4.57
CA CYS A 375 -8.49 -9.27 -5.93
C CYS A 375 -7.05 -9.33 -6.45
N PHE A 376 -6.55 -10.54 -6.72
CA PHE A 376 -5.21 -10.79 -7.27
C PHE A 376 -5.24 -10.97 -8.80
N PRO A 377 -4.09 -10.81 -9.49
CA PRO A 377 -3.99 -11.00 -10.94
C PRO A 377 -4.52 -12.34 -11.44
N GLN A 378 -4.32 -13.46 -10.72
CA GLN A 378 -4.83 -14.80 -11.09
C GLN A 378 -4.62 -15.16 -12.57
N PHE A 379 -3.39 -15.49 -12.94
CA PHE A 379 -3.04 -15.79 -14.32
C PHE A 379 -3.64 -17.13 -14.79
N THR A 380 -4.44 -17.13 -15.85
CA THR A 380 -5.09 -18.34 -16.37
C THR A 380 -4.45 -18.87 -17.66
N GLY A 381 -3.59 -18.09 -18.32
CA GLY A 381 -2.83 -18.50 -19.49
C GLY A 381 -2.53 -17.33 -20.44
N ILE A 382 -2.21 -17.68 -21.69
CA ILE A 382 -1.99 -16.73 -22.79
C ILE A 382 -3.10 -16.94 -23.83
N ALA A 383 -3.74 -15.85 -24.26
CA ALA A 383 -4.80 -15.88 -25.26
C ALA A 383 -4.25 -16.08 -26.69
N GLN A 384 -5.13 -16.32 -27.67
CA GLN A 384 -4.75 -16.52 -29.08
C GLN A 384 -4.05 -15.29 -29.69
N ASP A 385 -4.39 -14.10 -29.23
CA ASP A 385 -3.73 -12.83 -29.60
C ASP A 385 -2.41 -12.59 -28.85
N TRP A 386 -1.93 -13.60 -28.11
CA TRP A 386 -0.72 -13.60 -27.28
C TRP A 386 -0.78 -12.65 -26.08
N SER A 387 -1.96 -12.12 -25.72
CA SER A 387 -2.15 -11.35 -24.49
C SER A 387 -2.19 -12.23 -23.25
N VAL A 388 -1.74 -11.70 -22.11
CA VAL A 388 -1.83 -12.41 -20.82
C VAL A 388 -3.26 -12.37 -20.32
N MET A 389 -3.83 -13.54 -20.02
CA MET A 389 -5.15 -13.64 -19.39
C MET A 389 -5.00 -13.46 -17.88
N VAL A 390 -5.61 -12.38 -17.39
CA VAL A 390 -5.50 -11.90 -16.00
C VAL A 390 -6.88 -11.44 -15.51
N ASN A 391 -7.14 -11.58 -14.21
CA ASN A 391 -8.36 -11.09 -13.55
C ASN A 391 -8.46 -9.57 -13.70
N ALA A 392 -9.44 -9.09 -14.47
CA ALA A 392 -9.60 -7.66 -14.74
C ALA A 392 -9.91 -6.80 -13.48
N SER A 393 -10.34 -7.42 -12.38
CA SER A 393 -10.71 -6.71 -11.13
C SER A 393 -9.50 -6.29 -10.29
N HIS A 394 -8.33 -6.93 -10.46
CA HIS A 394 -7.18 -6.70 -9.59
C HIS A 394 -6.68 -5.25 -9.62
N LEU A 395 -6.56 -4.66 -10.82
CA LEU A 395 -6.09 -3.29 -10.98
C LEU A 395 -7.12 -2.27 -10.47
N ALA A 396 -8.41 -2.53 -10.68
CA ALA A 396 -9.50 -1.70 -10.16
C ALA A 396 -9.51 -1.68 -8.62
N ASN A 397 -9.25 -2.83 -7.99
CA ASN A 397 -9.12 -2.94 -6.53
C ASN A 397 -7.94 -2.10 -6.01
N ILE A 398 -6.75 -2.25 -6.61
CA ILE A 398 -5.55 -1.49 -6.25
C ILE A 398 -5.80 0.01 -6.37
N ARG A 399 -6.34 0.47 -7.51
CA ARG A 399 -6.64 1.89 -7.73
C ARG A 399 -7.65 2.43 -6.74
N THR A 400 -8.69 1.65 -6.42
CA THR A 400 -9.69 2.06 -5.43
C THR A 400 -9.07 2.26 -4.05
N TRP A 401 -8.24 1.32 -3.60
CA TRP A 401 -7.57 1.45 -2.30
C TRP A 401 -6.54 2.58 -2.30
N LEU A 402 -5.78 2.76 -3.38
CA LEU A 402 -4.85 3.89 -3.52
C LEU A 402 -5.55 5.24 -3.47
N GLU A 403 -6.65 5.41 -4.19
CA GLU A 403 -7.43 6.65 -4.17
C GLU A 403 -8.04 6.92 -2.79
N LEU A 404 -8.42 5.88 -2.03
CA LEU A 404 -8.86 6.05 -0.64
C LEU A 404 -7.72 6.51 0.27
N ILE A 405 -6.52 5.92 0.12
CA ILE A 405 -5.32 6.31 0.85
C ILE A 405 -4.94 7.76 0.54
N GLU A 406 -5.02 8.17 -0.72
CA GLU A 406 -4.74 9.54 -1.20
C GLU A 406 -5.57 10.61 -0.47
N LEU A 407 -6.83 10.32 -0.12
CA LEU A 407 -7.72 11.28 0.54
C LEU A 407 -7.21 11.73 1.90
N ASN A 408 -6.70 10.79 2.70
CA ASN A 408 -6.10 11.08 3.99
C ASN A 408 -5.15 9.92 4.39
N PRO A 409 -3.87 10.00 4.01
CA PRO A 409 -2.89 8.95 4.30
C PRO A 409 -2.73 8.64 5.80
N VAL A 410 -2.95 9.63 6.66
CA VAL A 410 -2.80 9.49 8.12
C VAL A 410 -3.92 8.64 8.71
N TYR A 411 -5.16 8.76 8.23
CA TYR A 411 -6.26 7.91 8.65
C TYR A 411 -6.26 6.54 7.94
N MET A 412 -5.66 6.46 6.76
CA MET A 412 -5.65 5.24 5.93
C MET A 412 -4.42 4.34 6.15
N LYS A 413 -3.66 4.52 7.25
CA LYS A 413 -2.44 3.74 7.54
C LYS A 413 -2.66 2.23 7.45
N ARG A 414 -3.73 1.73 8.05
CA ARG A 414 -4.02 0.29 8.07
C ARG A 414 -4.43 -0.24 6.69
N LEU A 415 -5.14 0.56 5.89
CA LEU A 415 -5.45 0.22 4.50
C LEU A 415 -4.19 0.18 3.62
N ALA A 416 -3.28 1.15 3.78
CA ALA A 416 -1.99 1.16 3.12
C ALA A 416 -1.11 -0.05 3.52
N ALA A 417 -1.02 -0.35 4.82
CA ALA A 417 -0.30 -1.53 5.30
C ALA A 417 -0.90 -2.85 4.78
N SER A 418 -2.23 -2.94 4.71
CA SER A 418 -2.93 -4.08 4.11
C SER A 418 -2.67 -4.20 2.61
N LEU A 419 -2.68 -3.08 1.86
CA LEU A 419 -2.36 -3.07 0.44
C LEU A 419 -0.93 -3.57 0.19
N ILE A 420 0.03 -3.05 0.96
CA ILE A 420 1.42 -3.49 0.96
C ILE A 420 1.53 -5.01 1.21
N ALA A 421 0.85 -5.52 2.25
CA ALA A 421 0.86 -6.93 2.59
C ALA A 421 0.29 -7.81 1.47
N ASN A 422 -0.89 -7.46 0.95
CA ASN A 422 -1.53 -8.19 -0.14
C ASN A 422 -0.63 -8.21 -1.39
N LEU A 423 -0.11 -7.06 -1.83
CA LEU A 423 0.67 -6.98 -3.07
C LEU A 423 2.01 -7.72 -3.00
N THR A 424 2.66 -7.77 -1.83
CA THR A 424 3.93 -8.49 -1.69
C THR A 424 3.76 -9.98 -1.43
N LEU A 425 2.66 -10.41 -0.82
CA LEU A 425 2.38 -11.84 -0.64
C LEU A 425 1.75 -12.48 -1.88
N GLY A 426 0.83 -11.78 -2.55
CA GLY A 426 0.07 -12.30 -3.69
C GLY A 426 0.51 -11.76 -5.07
N GLY A 427 1.42 -10.79 -5.10
CA GLY A 427 1.97 -10.22 -6.33
C GLY A 427 1.09 -9.16 -6.98
N VAL A 428 1.67 -8.47 -7.96
CA VAL A 428 1.02 -7.42 -8.76
C VAL A 428 1.34 -7.62 -10.23
N PHE A 429 0.40 -7.26 -11.11
CA PHE A 429 0.61 -7.25 -12.55
C PHE A 429 0.25 -5.89 -13.11
N LEU A 430 1.21 -5.21 -13.72
CA LEU A 430 1.02 -3.90 -14.36
C LEU A 430 1.62 -3.98 -15.76
N LYS A 431 0.87 -3.49 -16.74
CA LYS A 431 1.37 -3.26 -18.09
C LYS A 431 1.86 -1.83 -18.21
N ASP A 432 2.81 -1.59 -19.10
CA ASP A 432 3.22 -0.23 -19.45
C ASP A 432 2.04 0.65 -19.89
N THR A 433 1.09 0.04 -20.59
CA THR A 433 -0.11 0.71 -21.12
C THR A 433 -1.13 1.08 -20.04
N ASP A 434 -1.00 0.57 -18.81
CA ASP A 434 -1.86 0.97 -17.70
C ASP A 434 -1.55 2.38 -17.18
N VAL A 435 -0.35 2.91 -17.51
CA VAL A 435 0.17 4.23 -17.12
C VAL A 435 0.03 4.49 -15.61
N PHE A 436 0.44 3.49 -14.82
CA PHE A 436 0.31 3.49 -13.36
C PHE A 436 1.16 4.56 -12.66
N GLN A 437 2.13 5.16 -13.37
CA GLN A 437 2.91 6.30 -12.89
C GLN A 437 2.02 7.49 -12.49
N ARG A 438 0.88 7.68 -13.18
CA ARG A 438 -0.11 8.71 -12.83
C ARG A 438 -0.74 8.45 -11.46
N ASP A 439 -1.02 7.18 -11.15
CA ASP A 439 -1.60 6.77 -9.86
C ASP A 439 -0.61 7.04 -8.71
N ILE A 440 0.67 6.73 -8.91
CA ILE A 440 1.73 7.04 -7.93
C ILE A 440 1.93 8.56 -7.79
N SER A 441 1.92 9.30 -8.90
CA SER A 441 2.07 10.77 -8.85
C SER A 441 0.93 11.43 -8.06
N ARG A 442 -0.31 10.95 -8.21
CA ARG A 442 -1.46 11.41 -7.40
C ARG A 442 -1.23 11.14 -5.91
N LEU A 443 -0.81 9.92 -5.57
CA LEU A 443 -0.48 9.55 -4.19
C LEU A 443 0.60 10.48 -3.59
N LEU A 444 1.66 10.79 -4.35
CA LEU A 444 2.75 11.69 -3.93
C LEU A 444 2.34 13.18 -3.85
N ASN A 445 1.15 13.54 -4.33
CA ASN A 445 0.59 14.88 -4.15
C ASN A 445 -0.39 14.97 -2.97
N SER A 446 -0.62 13.88 -2.23
CA SER A 446 -1.36 13.88 -0.97
C SER A 446 -0.52 14.42 0.21
N ASN A 447 -1.15 14.65 1.37
CA ASN A 447 -0.43 15.01 2.60
C ASN A 447 -0.01 13.77 3.40
N TYR A 448 1.20 13.27 3.14
CA TYR A 448 1.73 12.05 3.74
C TYR A 448 2.93 12.26 4.67
N LYS A 449 3.19 13.50 5.15
CA LYS A 449 4.35 13.81 6.02
C LYS A 449 4.47 12.86 7.22
N ASP A 450 3.37 12.63 7.93
CA ASP A 450 3.33 11.81 9.16
C ASP A 450 3.32 10.29 8.90
N VAL A 451 3.26 9.89 7.63
CA VAL A 451 3.26 8.49 7.19
C VAL A 451 4.24 8.28 6.02
N PHE A 452 5.29 9.10 5.96
CA PHE A 452 6.25 9.12 4.86
C PHE A 452 6.78 7.72 4.55
N TYR A 453 7.32 7.05 5.58
CA TYR A 453 7.81 5.69 5.48
C TYR A 453 6.81 4.76 4.77
N LEU A 454 5.55 4.77 5.21
CA LEU A 454 4.53 3.84 4.73
C LEU A 454 4.16 4.09 3.26
N ILE A 455 4.06 5.36 2.84
CA ILE A 455 3.76 5.71 1.45
C ILE A 455 4.94 5.39 0.54
N ILE A 456 6.17 5.65 0.99
CA ILE A 456 7.38 5.26 0.25
C ILE A 456 7.46 3.73 0.12
N SER A 457 7.18 2.98 1.18
CA SER A 457 7.12 1.52 1.14
C SER A 457 6.01 1.01 0.21
N LEU A 458 4.84 1.64 0.19
CA LEU A 458 3.76 1.29 -0.73
C LEU A 458 4.16 1.52 -2.19
N ALA A 459 4.74 2.69 -2.49
CA ALA A 459 5.21 3.02 -3.82
C ALA A 459 6.27 2.02 -4.30
N ALA A 460 7.20 1.61 -3.44
CA ALA A 460 8.27 0.65 -3.73
C ALA A 460 7.78 -0.75 -4.15
N VAL A 461 6.53 -1.13 -3.82
CA VAL A 461 5.97 -2.43 -4.21
C VAL A 461 5.60 -2.48 -5.70
N PHE A 462 5.40 -1.33 -6.35
CA PHE A 462 4.96 -1.28 -7.74
C PHE A 462 6.14 -1.29 -8.73
N PRO A 463 6.15 -2.21 -9.72
CA PRO A 463 7.15 -2.22 -10.78
C PRO A 463 6.82 -1.19 -11.87
N ALA A 464 6.74 0.10 -11.50
CA ALA A 464 6.25 1.18 -12.37
C ALA A 464 7.27 2.30 -12.63
N PHE A 465 8.48 2.23 -12.04
CA PHE A 465 9.49 3.31 -12.07
C PHE A 465 10.30 3.41 -13.37
N TYR A 466 9.60 3.41 -14.50
CA TYR A 466 10.13 3.66 -15.84
C TYR A 466 9.46 4.88 -16.47
N HIS A 467 10.23 5.65 -17.24
CA HIS A 467 9.72 6.83 -17.95
C HIS A 467 9.08 6.42 -19.28
N ASP A 468 9.78 5.55 -20.01
CA ASP A 468 9.42 5.15 -21.36
C ASP A 468 8.35 4.06 -21.37
N ILE A 469 7.23 4.34 -22.04
CA ILE A 469 6.12 3.42 -22.22
C ILE A 469 6.41 2.50 -23.43
N GLY A 470 6.38 1.20 -23.19
CA GLY A 470 6.64 0.16 -24.19
C GLY A 470 8.13 -0.06 -24.48
N ALA A 471 8.41 -0.76 -25.58
CA ALA A 471 9.77 -0.95 -26.10
C ALA A 471 10.19 0.26 -26.97
N THR A 472 10.90 1.21 -26.38
CA THR A 472 11.49 2.39 -27.05
C THR A 472 13.01 2.34 -27.01
N GLY A 473 13.66 3.22 -27.78
CA GLY A 473 15.12 3.41 -27.76
C GLY A 473 15.92 2.12 -27.95
N ASN A 474 16.85 1.87 -27.03
CA ASN A 474 17.75 0.72 -27.07
C ASN A 474 16.99 -0.61 -26.89
N ILE A 475 15.92 -0.68 -26.09
CA ILE A 475 15.15 -1.93 -25.92
C ILE A 475 14.58 -2.36 -27.26
N ARG A 476 14.03 -1.42 -28.02
CA ARG A 476 13.53 -1.67 -29.37
C ARG A 476 14.64 -2.10 -30.31
N ALA A 477 15.77 -1.38 -30.34
CA ALA A 477 16.88 -1.70 -31.23
C ALA A 477 17.44 -3.11 -30.97
N PHE A 478 17.65 -3.49 -29.71
CA PHE A 478 18.17 -4.82 -29.36
C PHE A 478 17.14 -5.92 -29.59
N THR A 479 15.86 -5.72 -29.28
CA THR A 479 14.82 -6.71 -29.58
C THR A 479 14.58 -6.90 -31.08
N GLU A 480 14.69 -5.84 -31.89
CA GLU A 480 14.67 -5.93 -33.35
C GLU A 480 15.91 -6.64 -33.89
N ARG A 481 17.09 -6.46 -33.28
CA ARG A 481 18.29 -7.24 -33.60
C ARG A 481 18.12 -8.71 -33.22
N VAL A 482 17.51 -9.02 -32.08
CA VAL A 482 17.16 -10.40 -31.71
C VAL A 482 16.24 -10.99 -32.78
N ASP A 483 15.19 -10.31 -33.24
CA ASP A 483 14.31 -10.80 -34.32
C ASP A 483 15.01 -10.90 -35.68
N THR A 484 15.86 -9.94 -36.03
CA THR A 484 16.57 -9.96 -37.33
C THR A 484 17.60 -11.09 -37.39
N ASN A 485 18.20 -11.42 -36.25
CA ASN A 485 19.09 -12.57 -36.10
C ASN A 485 18.34 -13.92 -36.10
N HIS A 486 16.99 -13.94 -36.12
CA HIS A 486 16.12 -15.11 -35.93
C HIS A 486 14.81 -15.02 -36.76
N GLN A 487 14.70 -15.71 -37.90
CA GLN A 487 13.53 -15.57 -38.79
C GLN A 487 12.33 -16.50 -38.42
N MET A 488 11.45 -16.00 -37.53
CA MET A 488 10.00 -16.27 -37.28
C MET A 488 9.40 -17.61 -36.72
N ASN A 489 8.29 -17.41 -35.98
CA ASN A 489 7.27 -18.31 -35.36
C ASN A 489 7.70 -19.26 -34.22
N ASP A 490 8.52 -18.78 -33.30
CA ASP A 490 9.02 -19.59 -32.17
C ASP A 490 9.00 -18.82 -30.82
N LEU A 491 9.61 -19.43 -29.81
CA LEU A 491 9.73 -18.90 -28.45
C LEU A 491 10.35 -17.48 -28.41
N ILE A 492 11.34 -17.20 -29.27
CA ILE A 492 12.01 -15.89 -29.31
C ILE A 492 11.09 -14.83 -29.90
N HIS A 493 10.34 -15.17 -30.95
CA HIS A 493 9.35 -14.26 -31.51
C HIS A 493 8.25 -13.93 -30.50
N PHE A 494 7.79 -14.92 -29.72
CA PHE A 494 6.87 -14.68 -28.61
C PHE A 494 7.46 -13.73 -27.56
N VAL A 495 8.69 -13.98 -27.10
CA VAL A 495 9.38 -13.10 -26.14
C VAL A 495 9.43 -11.66 -26.65
N ARG A 496 9.80 -11.45 -27.92
CA ARG A 496 9.79 -10.10 -28.51
C ARG A 496 8.39 -9.48 -28.48
N LYS A 497 7.35 -10.22 -28.87
CA LYS A 497 5.97 -9.70 -28.83
C LYS A 497 5.56 -9.33 -27.41
N GLN A 498 5.93 -10.13 -26.41
CA GLN A 498 5.69 -9.78 -25.01
C GLN A 498 6.40 -8.49 -24.60
N VAL A 499 7.66 -8.28 -25.03
CA VAL A 499 8.41 -7.04 -24.76
C VAL A 499 7.81 -5.81 -25.47
N HIS A 500 7.13 -5.97 -26.60
CA HIS A 500 6.60 -4.83 -27.38
C HIS A 500 5.14 -4.51 -27.09
N VAL A 501 4.30 -5.53 -26.90
CA VAL A 501 2.84 -5.39 -26.81
C VAL A 501 2.37 -5.33 -25.37
N GLU A 502 2.86 -6.25 -24.53
CA GLU A 502 2.39 -6.37 -23.15
C GLU A 502 3.22 -5.53 -22.20
N SER A 503 4.56 -5.53 -22.38
CA SER A 503 5.58 -4.83 -21.60
C SER A 503 5.26 -4.79 -20.09
N SER A 504 5.73 -5.81 -19.36
CA SER A 504 5.49 -5.91 -17.91
C SER A 504 6.68 -6.53 -17.18
N SER A 505 6.68 -6.40 -15.85
CA SER A 505 7.68 -7.06 -14.98
C SER A 505 7.70 -8.59 -15.13
N ARG A 506 6.59 -9.21 -15.54
CA ARG A 506 6.51 -10.66 -15.84
C ARG A 506 7.46 -11.06 -16.97
N THR A 507 7.81 -10.14 -17.87
CA THR A 507 8.73 -10.41 -18.96
C THR A 507 10.15 -10.71 -18.46
N VAL A 508 10.57 -10.14 -17.31
CA VAL A 508 11.84 -10.51 -16.65
C VAL A 508 11.83 -12.00 -16.30
N VAL A 509 10.75 -12.46 -15.65
CA VAL A 509 10.58 -13.86 -15.25
C VAL A 509 10.50 -14.76 -16.48
N LEU A 510 9.79 -14.34 -17.54
CA LEU A 510 9.75 -15.09 -18.81
C LEU A 510 11.16 -15.30 -19.38
N LEU A 511 11.99 -14.24 -19.46
CA LEU A 511 13.36 -14.34 -19.97
C LEU A 511 14.22 -15.30 -19.14
N GLN A 512 14.11 -15.24 -17.80
CA GLN A 512 14.78 -16.18 -16.90
C GLN A 512 14.29 -17.62 -17.11
N ARG A 513 12.99 -17.84 -17.30
CA ARG A 513 12.42 -19.16 -17.58
C ARG A 513 12.80 -19.71 -18.94
N VAL A 514 13.01 -18.86 -19.94
CA VAL A 514 13.57 -19.24 -21.23
C VAL A 514 15.01 -19.71 -21.08
N MET A 515 15.84 -19.01 -20.31
CA MET A 515 17.21 -19.45 -20.01
C MET A 515 17.24 -20.73 -19.18
N ASP A 516 16.35 -20.88 -18.18
CA ASP A 516 16.15 -22.13 -17.45
C ASP A 516 15.84 -23.29 -18.41
N PHE A 517 14.92 -23.09 -19.35
CA PHE A 517 14.55 -24.08 -20.35
C PHE A 517 15.72 -24.44 -21.27
N TRP A 518 16.53 -23.46 -21.68
CA TRP A 518 17.76 -23.75 -22.43
C TRP A 518 18.80 -24.51 -21.62
N LEU A 519 18.86 -24.30 -20.30
CA LEU A 519 19.76 -25.02 -19.42
C LEU A 519 19.30 -26.48 -19.19
N THR A 520 18.01 -26.71 -18.96
CA THR A 520 17.51 -28.03 -18.51
C THR A 520 16.80 -28.86 -19.58
N GLY A 521 16.27 -28.24 -20.62
CA GLY A 521 15.34 -28.85 -21.57
C GLY A 521 13.93 -29.12 -21.03
N ASP A 522 13.65 -28.74 -19.79
CA ASP A 522 12.35 -28.98 -19.15
C ASP A 522 11.29 -27.97 -19.63
N LYS A 523 10.41 -28.42 -20.53
CA LYS A 523 9.34 -27.59 -21.09
C LYS A 523 8.28 -27.19 -20.07
N GLU A 524 8.10 -27.92 -18.97
CA GLU A 524 7.05 -27.61 -17.98
C GLU A 524 7.31 -26.25 -17.29
N LEU A 525 8.56 -25.77 -17.30
CA LEU A 525 8.96 -24.45 -16.79
C LEU A 525 8.30 -23.28 -17.54
N LEU A 526 7.86 -23.49 -18.78
CA LEU A 526 7.20 -22.49 -19.61
C LEU A 526 5.69 -22.72 -19.75
N LYS A 527 5.13 -23.73 -19.08
CA LYS A 527 3.71 -24.07 -19.15
C LYS A 527 2.84 -22.92 -18.61
N GLY A 528 1.86 -22.50 -19.41
CA GLY A 528 1.01 -21.34 -19.08
C GLY A 528 1.73 -19.98 -19.13
N MET A 529 3.01 -19.93 -19.49
CA MET A 529 3.77 -18.69 -19.75
C MET A 529 3.89 -18.37 -21.25
N VAL A 530 3.67 -19.36 -22.11
CA VAL A 530 3.67 -19.23 -23.57
C VAL A 530 2.35 -19.77 -24.16
N PRO A 531 1.94 -19.34 -25.37
CA PRO A 531 0.78 -19.89 -26.06
C PRO A 531 0.93 -21.39 -26.32
N GLN A 532 -0.19 -22.12 -26.41
CA GLN A 532 -0.19 -23.57 -26.61
C GLN A 532 0.58 -24.00 -27.88
N GLU A 533 0.51 -23.20 -28.94
CA GLU A 533 1.24 -23.43 -30.19
C GLU A 533 2.76 -23.39 -30.00
N VAL A 534 3.26 -22.41 -29.23
CA VAL A 534 4.68 -22.30 -28.88
C VAL A 534 5.09 -23.43 -27.95
N TYR A 535 4.24 -23.75 -26.96
CA TYR A 535 4.49 -24.82 -25.99
C TYR A 535 4.70 -26.18 -26.66
N ASN A 536 3.84 -26.51 -27.63
CA ASN A 536 3.92 -27.79 -28.36
C ASN A 536 5.21 -27.93 -29.17
N ASN A 537 5.80 -26.81 -29.61
CA ASN A 537 7.04 -26.80 -30.38
C ASN A 537 8.32 -26.71 -29.52
N LEU A 538 8.22 -26.64 -28.18
CA LEU A 538 9.40 -26.47 -27.32
C LEU A 538 10.39 -27.63 -27.44
N GLU A 539 9.93 -28.88 -27.47
CA GLU A 539 10.83 -30.04 -27.60
C GLU A 539 11.62 -30.02 -28.90
N ARG A 540 10.95 -29.73 -30.02
CA ARG A 540 11.61 -29.55 -31.32
C ARG A 540 12.60 -28.39 -31.28
N THR A 541 12.21 -27.28 -30.65
CA THR A 541 13.09 -26.11 -30.48
C THR A 541 14.34 -26.45 -29.67
N PHE A 542 14.20 -27.20 -28.57
CA PHE A 542 15.31 -27.62 -27.73
C PHE A 542 16.27 -28.56 -28.48
N ARG A 543 15.72 -29.51 -29.25
CA ARG A 543 16.51 -30.39 -30.11
C ARG A 543 17.33 -29.59 -31.12
N LEU A 544 16.69 -28.65 -31.83
CA LEU A 544 17.33 -27.80 -32.83
C LEU A 544 18.50 -27.01 -32.24
N ILE A 545 18.33 -26.38 -31.07
CA ILE A 545 19.39 -25.61 -30.38
C ILE A 545 20.62 -26.47 -30.05
N ASN A 546 20.43 -27.78 -29.90
CA ASN A 546 21.43 -28.77 -29.49
C ASN A 546 21.80 -29.76 -30.62
N LEU A 547 21.48 -29.45 -31.87
CA LEU A 547 21.65 -30.37 -33.01
C LEU A 547 23.09 -30.86 -33.17
N ASP A 548 24.07 -30.04 -32.77
CA ASP A 548 25.48 -30.41 -32.82
C ASP A 548 25.86 -31.53 -31.84
N ASN A 549 24.99 -31.93 -30.92
CA ASN A 549 25.20 -33.10 -30.06
C ASN A 549 24.73 -34.40 -30.72
N GLU A 550 23.95 -34.34 -31.81
CA GLU A 550 23.47 -35.53 -32.50
C GLU A 550 24.57 -36.16 -33.36
N SER A 551 24.72 -37.48 -33.24
CA SER A 551 25.74 -38.26 -33.95
C SER A 551 25.61 -38.15 -35.47
N VAL A 552 24.37 -38.20 -35.97
CA VAL A 552 24.04 -38.10 -37.41
C VAL A 552 24.38 -36.72 -37.95
N ALA A 553 23.97 -35.65 -37.27
CA ALA A 553 24.27 -34.28 -37.68
C ALA A 553 25.79 -34.00 -37.66
N ARG A 554 26.51 -34.46 -36.63
CA ARG A 554 27.99 -34.36 -36.59
C ARG A 554 28.66 -35.13 -37.72
N ARG A 555 28.14 -36.30 -38.07
CA ARG A 555 28.65 -37.09 -39.17
C ARG A 555 28.45 -36.40 -40.52
N ILE A 556 27.26 -35.82 -40.74
CA ILE A 556 26.97 -34.96 -41.91
C ILE A 556 27.98 -33.81 -42.00
N TYR A 557 28.20 -33.07 -40.91
CA TYR A 557 29.23 -32.02 -40.85
C TYR A 557 30.63 -32.54 -41.18
N THR A 558 31.03 -33.68 -40.60
CA THR A 558 32.38 -34.25 -40.75
C THR A 558 32.65 -34.74 -42.18
N GLU A 559 31.64 -35.30 -42.85
CA GLU A 559 31.78 -35.79 -44.22
C GLU A 559 31.76 -34.63 -45.24
N ILE A 560 30.83 -33.68 -45.07
CA ILE A 560 30.64 -32.54 -45.99
C ILE A 560 31.75 -31.48 -45.88
N ARG A 561 32.35 -31.26 -44.71
CA ARG A 561 33.35 -30.19 -44.53
C ARG A 561 34.54 -30.26 -45.50
N HIS A 562 34.87 -31.44 -46.01
CA HIS A 562 35.95 -31.63 -46.99
C HIS A 562 35.66 -30.96 -48.34
N TYR A 563 34.38 -30.72 -48.67
CA TYR A 563 33.95 -30.00 -49.88
C TYR A 563 34.14 -28.48 -49.76
N PHE A 564 34.51 -27.98 -48.58
CA PHE A 564 34.72 -26.56 -48.30
C PHE A 564 36.10 -26.34 -47.64
N PRO A 565 37.21 -26.45 -48.40
CA PRO A 565 38.57 -26.33 -47.87
C PRO A 565 38.82 -25.04 -47.09
N GLU A 566 38.15 -23.96 -47.49
CA GLU A 566 38.22 -22.64 -46.87
C GLU A 566 37.54 -22.57 -45.49
N LEU A 567 36.73 -23.57 -45.12
CA LEU A 567 35.97 -23.65 -43.86
C LEU A 567 36.32 -24.89 -43.01
N VAL A 568 37.39 -25.62 -43.34
CA VAL A 568 37.74 -26.89 -42.65
C VAL A 568 38.02 -26.70 -41.15
N HIS A 569 38.48 -25.51 -40.75
CA HIS A 569 38.76 -25.16 -39.36
C HIS A 569 37.57 -24.53 -38.62
N GLU A 570 36.44 -24.32 -39.30
CA GLU A 570 35.26 -23.72 -38.71
C GLU A 570 34.50 -24.71 -37.84
N LYS A 571 34.03 -24.22 -36.70
CA LYS A 571 33.20 -24.95 -35.73
C LYS A 571 31.88 -25.39 -36.36
N PHE A 572 31.19 -26.38 -35.78
CA PHE A 572 29.96 -26.96 -36.38
C PHE A 572 28.96 -25.89 -36.87
N TRP A 573 28.58 -24.94 -36.01
CA TRP A 573 27.58 -23.92 -36.34
C TRP A 573 28.14 -22.77 -37.20
N ASP A 574 29.42 -22.40 -37.01
CA ASP A 574 30.11 -21.41 -37.85
C ASP A 574 30.26 -21.90 -39.29
N PHE A 575 30.53 -23.19 -39.45
CA PHE A 575 30.60 -23.88 -40.75
C PHE A 575 29.28 -23.75 -41.50
N PHE A 576 28.17 -24.18 -40.89
CA PHE A 576 26.87 -24.10 -41.54
C PHE A 576 26.51 -22.63 -41.83
N TYR A 577 26.70 -21.73 -40.87
CA TYR A 577 26.44 -20.30 -41.08
C TYR A 577 27.17 -19.73 -42.31
N LYS A 578 28.44 -20.08 -42.53
CA LYS A 578 29.25 -19.62 -43.67
C LYS A 578 28.96 -20.35 -44.99
N VAL A 579 28.55 -21.63 -44.95
CA VAL A 579 28.17 -22.41 -46.14
C VAL A 579 26.85 -21.90 -46.72
N GLY A 580 25.83 -21.75 -45.88
CA GLY A 580 24.48 -21.35 -46.29
C GLY A 580 23.69 -22.40 -47.06
N LYS A 581 22.36 -22.26 -47.09
CA LYS A 581 21.41 -23.26 -47.59
C LYS A 581 21.70 -23.77 -49.00
N LYS A 582 21.97 -22.87 -49.95
CA LYS A 582 22.15 -23.24 -51.36
C LYS A 582 23.37 -24.14 -51.55
N ARG A 583 24.55 -23.70 -51.05
CA ARG A 583 25.80 -24.46 -51.18
C ARG A 583 25.72 -25.80 -50.44
N PHE A 584 25.05 -25.83 -49.28
CA PHE A 584 24.83 -27.06 -48.54
C PHE A 584 24.00 -28.08 -49.33
N MET A 585 22.85 -27.66 -49.87
CA MET A 585 21.97 -28.56 -50.63
C MET A 585 22.62 -29.06 -51.93
N ASP A 586 23.43 -28.23 -52.60
CA ASP A 586 24.18 -28.63 -53.79
C ASP A 586 25.16 -29.79 -53.49
N VAL A 587 25.79 -29.79 -52.30
CA VAL A 587 26.69 -30.87 -51.87
C VAL A 587 25.91 -32.11 -51.40
N ILE A 588 24.82 -31.92 -50.64
CA ILE A 588 23.95 -33.02 -50.21
C ILE A 588 23.41 -33.81 -51.42
N ALA A 589 23.08 -33.14 -52.52
CA ALA A 589 22.60 -33.79 -53.74
C ALA A 589 23.69 -34.62 -54.47
N GLN A 590 24.97 -34.38 -54.20
CA GLN A 590 26.11 -35.01 -54.88
C GLN A 590 26.84 -36.04 -54.01
N HIS A 591 26.66 -36.00 -52.69
CA HIS A 591 27.38 -36.84 -51.73
C HIS A 591 26.54 -38.03 -51.25
N THR A 592 27.15 -39.21 -51.16
CA THR A 592 26.49 -40.44 -50.70
C THR A 592 27.00 -40.83 -49.31
N PHE A 593 26.10 -40.85 -48.32
CA PHE A 593 26.42 -41.20 -46.93
C PHE A 593 26.28 -42.71 -46.73
N GLU A 594 27.37 -43.47 -46.79
CA GLU A 594 27.33 -44.94 -46.65
C GLU A 594 27.10 -45.38 -45.19
N GLY A 595 26.12 -46.26 -44.94
CA GLY A 595 25.88 -46.83 -43.60
C GLY A 595 25.30 -45.85 -42.58
N MET A 596 24.44 -44.92 -43.05
CA MET A 596 23.61 -44.04 -42.23
C MET A 596 22.14 -44.43 -42.46
N ASP A 597 21.32 -44.41 -41.41
CA ASP A 597 19.89 -44.66 -41.56
C ASP A 597 19.24 -43.53 -42.40
N GLU A 598 18.45 -43.88 -43.41
CA GLU A 598 17.93 -42.89 -44.36
C GLU A 598 16.84 -41.99 -43.74
N ASP A 599 16.08 -42.48 -42.76
CA ASP A 599 15.06 -41.67 -42.08
C ASP A 599 15.74 -40.70 -41.09
N GLU A 600 16.71 -41.16 -40.30
CA GLU A 600 17.50 -40.30 -39.40
C GLU A 600 18.30 -39.23 -40.17
N LYS A 601 18.88 -39.60 -41.31
CA LYS A 601 19.60 -38.70 -42.20
C LYS A 601 18.70 -37.60 -42.76
N LYS A 602 17.54 -37.99 -43.29
CA LYS A 602 16.57 -37.05 -43.87
C LYS A 602 16.12 -36.04 -42.82
N ASP A 603 15.79 -36.52 -41.63
CA ASP A 603 15.37 -35.68 -40.50
C ASP A 603 16.50 -34.73 -40.02
N ALA A 604 17.75 -35.20 -39.93
CA ALA A 604 18.89 -34.34 -39.59
C ALA A 604 19.16 -33.26 -40.66
N ILE A 605 19.04 -33.60 -41.95
CA ILE A 605 19.15 -32.63 -43.05
C ILE A 605 18.03 -31.61 -42.98
N GLU A 606 16.79 -32.03 -42.72
CA GLU A 606 15.65 -31.13 -42.53
C GLU A 606 15.89 -30.16 -41.37
N CYS A 607 16.45 -30.62 -40.24
CA CYS A 607 16.83 -29.78 -39.11
C CYS A 607 17.94 -28.75 -39.47
N ILE A 608 18.95 -29.14 -40.25
CA ILE A 608 20.00 -28.22 -40.72
C ILE A 608 19.42 -27.20 -41.71
N VAL A 609 18.50 -27.61 -42.58
CA VAL A 609 17.78 -26.71 -43.50
C VAL A 609 16.94 -25.71 -42.71
N GLU A 610 16.25 -26.18 -41.67
CA GLU A 610 15.48 -25.34 -40.76
C GLU A 610 16.39 -24.33 -40.03
N TYR A 611 17.62 -24.71 -39.67
CA TYR A 611 18.61 -23.75 -39.14
C TYR A 611 18.98 -22.67 -40.16
N PHE A 612 19.15 -22.98 -41.44
CA PHE A 612 19.43 -21.93 -42.43
C PHE A 612 18.29 -20.94 -42.60
N ASP A 613 17.06 -21.44 -42.56
CA ASP A 613 15.87 -20.62 -42.72
C ASP A 613 15.60 -19.77 -41.48
N LYS A 614 15.77 -20.34 -40.28
CA LYS A 614 15.37 -19.68 -39.02
C LYS A 614 16.51 -19.05 -38.23
N GLN A 615 17.73 -19.54 -38.39
CA GLN A 615 18.92 -19.13 -37.64
C GLN A 615 18.68 -19.04 -36.11
N PHE A 616 18.03 -20.05 -35.54
CA PHE A 616 17.69 -20.08 -34.12
C PHE A 616 18.95 -19.94 -33.22
N PRO A 617 18.81 -19.59 -31.92
CA PRO A 617 19.94 -19.36 -31.03
C PRO A 617 20.54 -20.71 -30.62
N ALA A 618 21.45 -21.25 -31.42
CA ALA A 618 22.09 -22.52 -31.15
C ALA A 618 23.11 -22.40 -29.99
N GLU A 619 23.43 -23.53 -29.36
CA GLU A 619 24.49 -23.64 -28.32
C GLU A 619 24.21 -22.92 -26.99
N MET A 620 23.00 -22.39 -26.77
CA MET A 620 22.62 -21.76 -25.51
C MET A 620 22.80 -22.69 -24.31
N THR A 621 22.44 -23.97 -24.47
CA THR A 621 22.65 -25.03 -23.49
C THR A 621 24.12 -25.20 -23.10
N LYS A 622 25.05 -25.17 -24.07
CA LYS A 622 26.49 -25.31 -23.81
C LYS A 622 27.03 -24.14 -23.00
N MET A 623 26.66 -22.92 -23.41
CA MET A 623 27.09 -21.69 -22.73
C MET A 623 26.56 -21.67 -21.30
N LEU A 624 25.28 -21.96 -21.10
CA LEU A 624 24.65 -21.97 -19.77
C LEU A 624 25.18 -23.10 -18.88
N HIS A 625 25.45 -24.30 -19.40
CA HIS A 625 26.09 -25.37 -18.62
C HIS A 625 27.51 -25.03 -18.21
N HIS A 626 28.29 -24.38 -19.09
CA HIS A 626 29.64 -23.94 -18.74
C HIS A 626 29.61 -22.92 -17.60
N ILE A 627 28.70 -21.95 -17.69
CA ILE A 627 28.50 -20.93 -16.65
C ILE A 627 28.01 -21.59 -15.35
N ALA A 628 27.02 -22.47 -15.41
CA ALA A 628 26.51 -23.18 -14.23
C ALA A 628 27.62 -24.00 -13.54
N GLY A 629 28.51 -24.62 -14.32
CA GLY A 629 29.65 -25.38 -13.80
C GLY A 629 30.75 -24.54 -13.14
N MET A 630 30.70 -23.20 -13.23
CA MET A 630 31.58 -22.30 -12.48
C MET A 630 31.14 -22.10 -11.03
N PHE A 631 29.91 -22.49 -10.69
CA PHE A 631 29.32 -22.32 -9.37
C PHE A 631 29.23 -23.67 -8.64
N ASP A 632 29.17 -23.63 -7.31
CA ASP A 632 29.03 -24.84 -6.47
C ASP A 632 27.71 -25.56 -6.74
N ILE A 633 27.64 -26.87 -6.45
CA ILE A 633 26.47 -27.71 -6.71
C ILE A 633 25.20 -27.19 -5.99
N ASP A 634 25.36 -26.52 -4.85
CA ASP A 634 24.26 -25.95 -4.04
C ASP A 634 23.91 -24.50 -4.41
N THR A 635 24.42 -23.98 -5.53
CA THR A 635 24.20 -22.59 -5.94
C THR A 635 22.78 -22.38 -6.45
N SER A 636 22.07 -21.40 -5.89
CA SER A 636 20.74 -21.04 -6.39
C SER A 636 20.79 -20.44 -7.80
N ARG A 637 19.81 -20.78 -8.65
CA ARG A 637 19.65 -20.20 -10.01
C ARG A 637 19.67 -18.67 -10.02
N ARG A 638 19.22 -18.03 -8.93
CA ARG A 638 19.27 -16.57 -8.73
C ARG A 638 20.70 -16.02 -8.84
N GLN A 639 21.69 -16.73 -8.33
CA GLN A 639 23.10 -16.29 -8.42
C GLN A 639 23.63 -16.37 -9.86
N ILE A 640 23.22 -17.38 -10.64
CA ILE A 640 23.56 -17.49 -12.08
C ILE A 640 22.96 -16.31 -12.85
N TRP A 641 21.69 -15.98 -12.60
CA TRP A 641 21.02 -14.83 -13.24
C TRP A 641 21.63 -13.50 -12.85
N ARG A 642 22.06 -13.38 -11.58
CA ARG A 642 22.82 -12.23 -11.10
C ARG A 642 24.12 -12.11 -11.88
N PHE A 643 24.95 -13.16 -11.90
CA PHE A 643 26.21 -13.17 -12.64
C PHE A 643 26.05 -12.77 -14.11
N LEU A 644 25.07 -13.35 -14.82
CA LEU A 644 24.79 -13.02 -16.22
C LEU A 644 24.36 -11.56 -16.43
N TYR A 645 23.69 -10.98 -15.43
CA TYR A 645 23.35 -9.57 -15.43
C TYR A 645 24.60 -8.69 -15.18
N GLU A 646 25.53 -9.07 -14.29
CA GLU A 646 26.70 -8.22 -13.93
C GLU A 646 27.86 -8.28 -14.93
N ILE A 647 28.08 -9.43 -15.58
CA ILE A 647 29.29 -9.68 -16.38
C ILE A 647 29.42 -8.73 -17.59
N PRO A 648 30.55 -8.01 -17.77
CA PRO A 648 30.81 -7.22 -18.97
C PRO A 648 30.89 -8.08 -20.23
N ASP A 649 30.48 -7.52 -21.37
CA ASP A 649 30.44 -8.27 -22.64
C ASP A 649 31.82 -8.81 -23.05
N ASP A 650 32.89 -8.05 -22.81
CA ASP A 650 34.26 -8.47 -23.15
C ASP A 650 34.73 -9.64 -22.30
N ASP A 651 34.35 -9.66 -21.03
CA ASP A 651 34.68 -10.78 -20.15
C ASP A 651 33.82 -12.00 -20.48
N PHE A 652 32.56 -11.79 -20.84
CA PHE A 652 31.69 -12.85 -21.36
C PHE A 652 32.27 -13.49 -22.64
N ARG A 653 32.82 -12.70 -23.58
CA ARG A 653 33.51 -13.22 -24.78
C ARG A 653 34.74 -14.05 -24.41
N LYS A 654 35.61 -13.51 -23.56
CA LYS A 654 36.84 -14.19 -23.12
C LYS A 654 36.59 -15.56 -22.47
N MET A 655 35.44 -15.73 -21.80
CA MET A 655 35.05 -17.01 -21.21
C MET A 655 34.96 -18.14 -22.23
N PHE A 656 34.64 -17.86 -23.50
CA PHE A 656 34.47 -18.87 -24.53
C PHE A 656 35.59 -18.89 -25.58
N GLU A 657 36.49 -17.90 -25.57
CA GLU A 657 37.66 -17.84 -26.46
C GLU A 657 38.77 -18.85 -26.10
N ASN A 658 38.98 -19.14 -24.80
CA ASN A 658 40.14 -19.89 -24.31
C ASN A 658 39.84 -21.33 -23.82
N VAL A 659 38.60 -21.82 -23.99
CA VAL A 659 38.23 -23.15 -23.49
C VAL A 659 38.55 -24.20 -24.55
N GLN A 660 39.72 -24.83 -24.45
CA GLN A 660 40.21 -25.87 -25.39
C GLN A 660 39.23 -27.02 -25.69
N LYS A 661 38.19 -27.22 -24.86
CA LYS A 661 37.21 -28.30 -24.99
C LYS A 661 35.77 -27.84 -25.27
N LEU A 662 35.46 -26.54 -25.25
CA LEU A 662 34.12 -26.04 -25.57
C LEU A 662 34.10 -25.45 -26.98
N ASP A 663 33.49 -26.20 -27.90
CA ASP A 663 33.28 -25.75 -29.28
C ASP A 663 31.99 -24.92 -29.33
N VAL A 664 32.09 -23.59 -29.17
CA VAL A 664 30.99 -22.62 -29.29
C VAL A 664 31.28 -21.59 -30.39
N SER A 665 30.31 -21.35 -31.27
CA SER A 665 30.39 -20.38 -32.38
C SER A 665 30.42 -18.93 -31.91
N ASN A 666 31.23 -18.11 -32.58
CA ASN A 666 31.28 -16.66 -32.32
C ASN A 666 29.95 -15.97 -32.64
N VAL A 667 29.20 -16.46 -33.63
CA VAL A 667 27.88 -15.92 -33.99
C VAL A 667 26.87 -16.17 -32.87
N ASN A 668 26.90 -17.36 -32.26
CA ASN A 668 25.98 -17.69 -31.17
C ASN A 668 26.32 -16.97 -29.86
N ILE A 669 27.61 -16.70 -29.59
CA ILE A 669 28.04 -15.83 -28.48
C ILE A 669 27.40 -14.44 -28.63
N GLU A 670 27.50 -13.82 -29.81
CA GLU A 670 26.92 -12.49 -30.04
C GLU A 670 25.37 -12.51 -30.01
N LYS A 671 24.74 -13.58 -30.47
CA LYS A 671 23.28 -13.77 -30.32
C LYS A 671 22.88 -13.82 -28.85
N PHE A 672 23.62 -14.53 -28.01
CA PHE A 672 23.34 -14.59 -26.58
C PHE A 672 23.64 -13.27 -25.87
N ILE A 673 24.73 -12.56 -26.21
CA ILE A 673 24.99 -11.21 -25.69
C ILE A 673 23.82 -10.27 -26.04
N THR A 674 23.31 -10.34 -27.27
CA THR A 674 22.14 -9.53 -27.68
C THR A 674 20.91 -9.88 -26.82
N PHE A 675 20.68 -11.16 -26.52
CA PHE A 675 19.61 -11.60 -25.61
C PHE A 675 19.84 -11.10 -24.17
N LEU A 676 21.08 -11.16 -23.67
CA LEU A 676 21.46 -10.63 -22.36
C LEU A 676 21.26 -9.11 -22.26
N HIS A 677 21.51 -8.35 -23.32
CA HIS A 677 21.19 -6.92 -23.35
C HIS A 677 19.70 -6.68 -23.18
N VAL A 678 18.84 -7.43 -23.89
CA VAL A 678 17.39 -7.35 -23.67
C VAL A 678 17.03 -7.70 -22.23
N TYR A 679 17.60 -8.77 -21.67
CA TYR A 679 17.37 -9.15 -20.28
C TYR A 679 17.81 -8.07 -19.28
N ARG A 680 19.01 -7.53 -19.40
CA ARG A 680 19.55 -6.48 -18.51
C ARG A 680 18.68 -5.23 -18.55
N MET A 681 18.32 -4.77 -19.75
CA MET A 681 17.49 -3.58 -19.91
C MET A 681 16.06 -3.75 -19.38
N ILE A 682 15.44 -4.92 -19.62
CA ILE A 682 14.11 -5.22 -19.08
C ILE A 682 14.18 -5.40 -17.56
N PHE A 683 15.26 -5.98 -17.03
CA PHE A 683 15.50 -6.08 -15.60
C PHE A 683 15.60 -4.68 -14.96
N ASP A 684 16.42 -3.79 -15.53
CA ASP A 684 16.58 -2.39 -15.05
C ASP A 684 15.33 -1.54 -15.20
N LYS A 685 14.48 -1.86 -16.18
CA LYS A 685 13.21 -1.15 -16.38
C LYS A 685 12.25 -1.38 -15.21
N TYR A 686 12.20 -2.59 -14.65
CA TYR A 686 11.20 -2.98 -13.65
C TYR A 686 11.77 -3.25 -12.25
N ASN A 687 13.08 -3.29 -12.08
CA ASN A 687 13.74 -3.55 -10.79
C ASN A 687 14.85 -2.53 -10.53
N PHE A 688 15.04 -2.19 -9.27
CA PHE A 688 16.24 -1.50 -8.81
C PHE A 688 17.36 -2.52 -8.58
N SER A 689 18.58 -2.21 -9.01
CA SER A 689 19.76 -3.07 -8.78
C SER A 689 20.90 -2.28 -8.16
N ASP A 690 21.65 -2.95 -7.29
CA ASP A 690 22.88 -2.50 -6.63
C ASP A 690 24.08 -2.41 -7.57
N ILE A 691 24.00 -3.07 -8.72
CA ILE A 691 25.07 -3.15 -9.69
C ILE A 691 25.19 -1.83 -10.44
N ARG A 692 26.42 -1.29 -10.45
CA ARG A 692 26.76 0.01 -11.05
C ARG A 692 25.85 1.12 -10.53
N ALA A 693 25.53 1.08 -9.23
CA ALA A 693 24.56 2.00 -8.64
C ALA A 693 24.98 3.48 -8.80
N ILE A 694 26.26 3.80 -8.72
CA ILE A 694 26.75 5.17 -8.94
C ILE A 694 26.60 5.60 -10.41
N GLU A 695 26.90 4.73 -11.38
CA GLU A 695 26.71 5.02 -12.82
C GLU A 695 25.25 5.32 -13.15
N LYS A 696 24.30 4.63 -12.50
CA LYS A 696 22.86 4.91 -12.65
C LYS A 696 22.49 6.30 -12.12
N LEU A 697 23.09 6.79 -11.04
CA LEU A 697 22.89 8.16 -10.58
C LEU A 697 23.40 9.19 -11.60
N HIS A 698 24.55 8.92 -12.24
CA HIS A 698 25.03 9.74 -13.36
C HIS A 698 24.02 9.78 -14.50
N GLN A 699 23.50 8.62 -14.89
CA GLN A 699 22.48 8.53 -15.92
C GLN A 699 21.22 9.32 -15.55
N TYR A 700 20.74 9.21 -14.32
CA TYR A 700 19.58 9.96 -13.84
C TYR A 700 19.79 11.48 -13.84
N ALA A 701 21.00 11.94 -13.51
CA ALA A 701 21.36 13.35 -13.62
C ALA A 701 21.40 13.81 -15.09
N GLN A 702 21.98 13.00 -16.00
CA GLN A 702 21.99 13.29 -17.45
C GLN A 702 20.59 13.32 -18.06
N GLU A 703 19.67 12.49 -17.55
CA GLU A 703 18.26 12.45 -17.94
C GLU A 703 17.42 13.59 -17.32
N ASN A 704 18.04 14.45 -16.50
CA ASN A 704 17.43 15.56 -15.75
C ASN A 704 16.34 15.12 -14.75
N LEU A 705 16.50 13.94 -14.13
CA LEU A 705 15.57 13.46 -13.07
C LEU A 705 15.80 14.20 -11.75
N PHE A 706 17.03 14.62 -11.50
CA PHE A 706 17.41 15.45 -10.37
C PHE A 706 18.62 16.31 -10.73
N SER A 707 18.85 17.36 -9.96
CA SER A 707 20.02 18.24 -10.10
C SER A 707 20.98 17.97 -8.94
N PRO A 708 22.10 17.26 -9.18
CA PRO A 708 23.08 17.00 -8.14
C PRO A 708 23.81 18.30 -7.73
N PRO A 709 24.21 18.45 -6.46
CA PRO A 709 25.15 19.50 -6.04
C PRO A 709 26.49 19.45 -6.81
N GLU A 710 27.17 20.58 -6.98
CA GLU A 710 28.37 20.70 -7.85
C GLU A 710 29.47 19.66 -7.56
N ASP A 711 29.73 19.32 -6.29
CA ASP A 711 30.75 18.35 -5.87
C ASP A 711 30.20 16.95 -5.55
N PHE A 712 28.92 16.68 -5.79
CA PHE A 712 28.26 15.43 -5.35
C PHE A 712 28.94 14.16 -5.88
N PHE A 713 29.10 14.03 -7.20
CA PHE A 713 29.72 12.85 -7.81
C PHE A 713 31.17 12.66 -7.36
N LYS A 714 31.91 13.77 -7.20
CA LYS A 714 33.29 13.76 -6.73
C LYS A 714 33.41 13.24 -5.29
N ARG A 715 32.45 13.55 -4.42
CA ARG A 715 32.40 13.05 -3.03
C ARG A 715 32.07 11.56 -2.99
N ILE A 716 31.05 11.12 -3.73
CA ILE A 716 30.61 9.70 -3.69
C ILE A 716 31.55 8.74 -4.40
N GLU A 717 32.33 9.20 -5.38
CA GLU A 717 33.38 8.43 -6.06
C GLU A 717 34.75 8.57 -5.38
N GLY A 718 34.82 9.34 -4.29
CA GLY A 718 36.03 9.52 -3.49
C GLY A 718 36.43 8.26 -2.72
N ASN A 719 37.60 8.31 -2.09
CA ASN A 719 38.11 7.23 -1.24
C ASN A 719 37.60 7.28 0.21
N ASP A 720 36.87 8.33 0.60
CA ASP A 720 36.31 8.49 1.95
C ASP A 720 34.84 8.06 1.95
N ASP A 721 34.59 6.85 2.43
CA ASP A 721 33.25 6.26 2.49
C ASP A 721 32.29 7.06 3.38
N PHE A 722 32.79 7.74 4.42
CA PHE A 722 31.96 8.58 5.27
C PHE A 722 31.51 9.86 4.55
N ASP A 723 32.41 10.50 3.80
CA ASP A 723 32.06 11.68 2.99
C ASP A 723 31.09 11.33 1.86
N ALA A 724 31.28 10.17 1.23
CA ALA A 724 30.34 9.62 0.26
C ALA A 724 28.94 9.41 0.87
N LEU A 725 28.86 8.82 2.07
CA LEU A 725 27.59 8.58 2.75
C LEU A 725 26.92 9.90 3.17
N GLU A 726 27.68 10.85 3.71
CA GLU A 726 27.17 12.19 4.05
C GLU A 726 26.59 12.91 2.82
N ALA A 727 27.29 12.87 1.68
CA ALA A 727 26.80 13.45 0.43
C ALA A 727 25.47 12.81 -0.04
N ILE A 728 25.31 11.49 0.11
CA ILE A 728 24.06 10.78 -0.20
C ILE A 728 22.94 11.22 0.75
N LEU A 729 23.19 11.29 2.06
CA LEU A 729 22.19 11.69 3.05
C LEU A 729 21.76 13.15 2.87
N GLU A 730 22.69 14.05 2.59
CA GLU A 730 22.41 15.47 2.27
C GLU A 730 21.51 15.60 1.03
N LEU A 731 21.82 14.85 -0.04
CA LEU A 731 20.98 14.80 -1.23
C LEU A 731 19.58 14.27 -0.87
N GLN A 732 19.47 13.13 -0.20
CA GLN A 732 18.18 12.54 0.17
C GLN A 732 17.34 13.45 1.06
N HIS A 733 17.98 14.14 2.01
CA HIS A 733 17.30 15.13 2.84
C HIS A 733 16.68 16.22 1.97
N THR A 734 17.45 16.79 1.05
CA THR A 734 16.99 17.83 0.11
C THR A 734 15.86 17.33 -0.79
N LEU A 735 15.99 16.13 -1.37
CA LEU A 735 14.95 15.51 -2.20
C LEU A 735 13.66 15.29 -1.40
N LYS A 736 13.77 14.87 -0.13
CA LYS A 736 12.63 14.68 0.77
C LYS A 736 11.95 15.99 1.12
N SER A 737 12.69 16.97 1.63
CA SER A 737 12.13 18.23 2.15
C SER A 737 11.58 19.11 1.03
N ASP A 738 12.33 19.26 -0.06
CA ASP A 738 12.09 20.32 -1.04
C ASP A 738 11.18 19.86 -2.19
N ILE A 739 11.10 18.53 -2.41
CA ILE A 739 10.34 17.95 -3.52
C ILE A 739 9.25 17.00 -3.01
N LEU A 740 9.61 15.89 -2.36
CA LEU A 740 8.63 14.84 -2.02
C LEU A 740 7.57 15.36 -1.03
N LEU A 741 7.99 16.01 0.05
CA LEU A 741 7.09 16.58 1.06
C LEU A 741 6.62 18.00 0.73
N SER A 742 6.99 18.53 -0.43
CA SER A 742 6.56 19.86 -0.86
C SER A 742 5.05 19.90 -1.12
N GLN A 743 4.42 20.98 -0.65
CA GLN A 743 3.02 21.30 -0.96
C GLN A 743 2.84 21.78 -2.41
N GLN A 744 3.93 22.04 -3.13
CA GLN A 744 3.87 22.36 -4.55
C GLN A 744 3.43 21.13 -5.35
N VAL A 745 2.41 21.32 -6.19
CA VAL A 745 2.04 20.36 -7.23
C VAL A 745 2.89 20.65 -8.46
N PHE A 746 3.58 19.64 -8.98
CA PHE A 746 4.38 19.75 -10.20
C PHE A 746 3.58 19.16 -11.37
N GLU A 747 3.46 19.93 -12.45
CA GLU A 747 2.73 19.49 -13.64
C GLU A 747 3.51 18.36 -14.36
N PRO A 748 2.84 17.24 -14.69
CA PRO A 748 3.49 16.14 -15.40
C PRO A 748 3.73 16.50 -16.87
N VAL A 749 4.86 16.03 -17.42
CA VAL A 749 5.13 16.02 -18.85
C VAL A 749 4.73 14.66 -19.40
N ASP A 750 3.64 14.65 -20.16
CA ASP A 750 3.04 13.44 -20.71
C ASP A 750 3.09 13.49 -22.24
N THR A 751 3.91 12.64 -22.86
CA THR A 751 4.11 12.56 -24.31
C THR A 751 3.55 11.27 -24.91
N ILE A 752 2.62 10.62 -24.20
CA ILE A 752 2.09 9.30 -24.59
C ILE A 752 1.13 9.44 -25.78
N GLU A 753 1.46 8.77 -26.89
CA GLU A 753 0.66 8.71 -28.10
C GLU A 753 0.07 7.31 -28.33
N PHE A 754 -1.13 7.26 -28.94
CA PHE A 754 -1.81 6.01 -29.32
C PHE A 754 -1.63 5.75 -30.81
N LYS A 755 -0.88 4.70 -31.18
CA LYS A 755 -0.83 4.20 -32.55
C LYS A 755 -1.85 3.09 -32.75
N ARG A 756 -2.73 3.25 -33.74
CA ARG A 756 -3.48 2.12 -34.31
C ARG A 756 -2.59 1.41 -35.33
N HIS A 757 -2.04 0.24 -35.01
CA HIS A 757 -1.51 -0.64 -36.05
C HIS A 757 -2.69 -1.24 -36.84
N ILE A 758 -2.91 -0.70 -38.04
CA ILE A 758 -4.02 -1.04 -38.94
C ILE A 758 -3.99 -2.51 -39.39
N ALA A 759 -2.84 -3.19 -39.30
CA ALA A 759 -2.66 -4.56 -39.77
C ALA A 759 -3.14 -5.66 -38.80
N PHE A 760 -3.29 -5.38 -37.49
CA PHE A 760 -3.62 -6.43 -36.50
C PHE A 760 -4.53 -5.98 -35.34
N GLY A 761 -5.06 -4.74 -35.34
CA GLY A 761 -6.03 -4.32 -34.33
C GLY A 761 -5.49 -4.16 -32.90
N ILE A 762 -4.17 -4.28 -32.69
CA ILE A 762 -3.53 -4.08 -31.38
C ILE A 762 -3.18 -2.59 -31.23
N PRO A 763 -3.76 -1.86 -30.26
CA PRO A 763 -3.35 -0.51 -29.94
C PRO A 763 -1.95 -0.55 -29.31
N SER A 764 -0.96 0.13 -29.91
CA SER A 764 0.35 0.32 -29.29
C SER A 764 0.44 1.74 -28.74
N MET A 765 0.89 1.86 -27.49
CA MET A 765 1.20 3.13 -26.85
C MET A 765 2.71 3.31 -26.82
N TYR A 766 3.19 4.51 -27.12
CA TYR A 766 4.58 4.88 -26.97
C TYR A 766 4.67 6.33 -26.49
N GLY A 767 5.77 6.67 -25.83
CA GLY A 767 6.00 8.00 -25.28
C GLY A 767 6.65 7.89 -23.92
N SER A 768 6.68 9.00 -23.19
CA SER A 768 7.24 9.05 -21.84
C SER A 768 6.30 9.78 -20.89
N TYR A 769 6.26 9.32 -19.65
CA TYR A 769 5.66 10.07 -18.55
C TYR A 769 6.76 10.53 -17.60
N LYS A 770 6.77 11.83 -17.28
CA LYS A 770 7.69 12.43 -16.31
C LYS A 770 6.91 13.33 -15.36
N GLU A 771 7.16 13.19 -14.07
CA GLU A 771 6.60 14.06 -13.04
C GLU A 771 7.64 14.19 -11.94
N LYS A 772 7.85 15.41 -11.42
CA LYS A 772 9.03 15.72 -10.60
C LYS A 772 9.07 14.91 -9.31
N LYS A 773 7.96 14.71 -8.60
CA LYS A 773 7.95 13.90 -7.36
C LYS A 773 8.15 12.41 -7.66
N PHE A 774 7.50 11.89 -8.70
CA PHE A 774 7.66 10.51 -9.16
C PHE A 774 9.12 10.21 -9.59
N ASP A 775 9.72 11.08 -10.40
CA ASP A 775 11.10 10.96 -10.87
C ASP A 775 12.07 11.07 -9.69
N THR A 776 11.82 12.00 -8.77
CA THR A 776 12.61 12.14 -7.53
C THR A 776 12.53 10.88 -6.68
N LEU A 777 11.36 10.22 -6.60
CA LEU A 777 11.20 9.00 -5.83
C LEU A 777 12.06 7.86 -6.39
N LYS A 778 12.19 7.76 -7.72
CA LYS A 778 13.11 6.81 -8.36
C LYS A 778 14.56 7.05 -7.94
N VAL A 779 15.01 8.31 -7.95
CA VAL A 779 16.35 8.70 -7.48
C VAL A 779 16.52 8.38 -5.99
N PHE A 780 15.49 8.65 -5.19
CA PHE A 780 15.48 8.38 -3.75
C PHE A 780 15.65 6.89 -3.42
N PHE A 781 14.93 6.01 -4.13
CA PHE A 781 15.09 4.55 -3.98
C PHE A 781 16.49 4.08 -4.36
N HIS A 782 17.05 4.65 -5.42
CA HIS A 782 18.39 4.29 -5.85
C HIS A 782 19.46 4.78 -4.87
N CYS A 783 19.25 5.97 -4.27
CA CYS A 783 20.08 6.45 -3.15
C CYS A 783 20.00 5.53 -1.93
N ASN A 784 18.84 4.93 -1.62
CA ASN A 784 18.74 3.96 -0.51
C ASN A 784 19.64 2.75 -0.71
N ILE A 785 19.81 2.29 -1.95
CA ILE A 785 20.70 1.17 -2.29
C ILE A 785 22.17 1.58 -2.10
N VAL A 786 22.59 2.74 -2.64
CA VAL A 786 23.95 3.25 -2.46
C VAL A 786 24.26 3.46 -0.98
N ARG A 787 23.31 4.04 -0.23
CA ARG A 787 23.39 4.25 1.22
C ARG A 787 23.63 2.94 1.96
N LEU A 788 22.89 1.88 1.64
CA LEU A 788 23.05 0.56 2.25
C LEU A 788 24.47 0.01 2.02
N LEU A 789 24.94 0.02 0.77
CA LEU A 789 26.28 -0.48 0.40
C LEU A 789 27.40 0.28 1.14
N LEU A 790 27.25 1.60 1.28
CA LEU A 790 28.21 2.42 2.02
C LEU A 790 28.21 2.09 3.52
N PHE A 791 27.04 1.90 4.15
CA PHE A 791 26.98 1.45 5.54
C PHE A 791 27.65 0.10 5.74
N GLU A 792 27.38 -0.88 4.87
CA GLU A 792 28.01 -2.21 4.93
C GLU A 792 29.53 -2.09 4.84
N LYS A 793 30.03 -1.35 3.84
CA LYS A 793 31.47 -1.10 3.64
C LYS A 793 32.12 -0.40 4.83
N ILE A 794 31.47 0.62 5.40
CA ILE A 794 31.97 1.32 6.60
C ILE A 794 32.04 0.36 7.79
N LEU A 795 31.00 -0.43 8.02
CA LEU A 795 30.93 -1.36 9.16
C LEU A 795 31.95 -2.51 9.06
N GLU A 796 32.27 -2.97 7.85
CA GLU A 796 33.33 -3.96 7.61
C GLU A 796 34.72 -3.43 8.01
N ASN A 797 34.94 -2.11 7.87
CA ASN A 797 36.22 -1.47 8.12
C ASN A 797 36.40 -0.96 9.57
N ILE A 798 35.34 -0.87 10.37
CA ILE A 798 35.44 -0.39 11.76
C ILE A 798 35.80 -1.52 12.72
N SER A 799 36.79 -1.25 13.58
CA SER A 799 37.22 -2.17 14.65
C SER A 799 36.21 -2.19 15.81
N ILE A 800 35.25 -3.12 15.75
CA ILE A 800 34.23 -3.34 16.80
C ILE A 800 34.35 -4.70 17.50
N TYR A 801 35.39 -5.49 17.21
CA TYR A 801 35.57 -6.82 17.77
C TYR A 801 36.25 -6.80 19.16
N PRO A 802 35.94 -7.78 20.03
CA PRO A 802 36.65 -7.95 21.29
C PRO A 802 38.16 -8.01 21.08
N HIS A 803 38.92 -7.34 21.96
CA HIS A 803 40.39 -7.27 21.94
C HIS A 803 41.03 -6.42 20.83
N GLN A 804 40.25 -5.71 20.02
CA GLN A 804 40.75 -4.66 19.12
C GLN A 804 40.61 -3.28 19.76
N LYS A 805 41.53 -2.35 19.43
CA LYS A 805 41.41 -0.96 19.87
C LYS A 805 40.19 -0.33 19.19
N VAL A 806 39.22 0.09 20.00
CA VAL A 806 37.97 0.70 19.53
C VAL A 806 38.22 2.14 19.08
N ASP A 807 37.78 2.48 17.87
CA ASP A 807 37.73 3.85 17.38
C ASP A 807 36.36 4.48 17.72
N TYR A 808 36.29 5.11 18.90
CA TYR A 808 35.06 5.71 19.40
C TYR A 808 34.59 6.91 18.55
N ASP A 809 35.50 7.65 17.91
CA ASP A 809 35.14 8.78 17.05
C ASP A 809 34.47 8.29 15.76
N ALA A 810 35.01 7.23 15.14
CA ALA A 810 34.38 6.57 13.99
C ALA A 810 33.00 6.00 14.36
N ILE A 811 32.86 5.32 15.51
CA ILE A 811 31.57 4.78 15.98
C ILE A 811 30.56 5.90 16.22
N LYS A 812 30.98 7.00 16.87
CA LYS A 812 30.13 8.18 17.07
C LYS A 812 29.60 8.72 15.75
N ARG A 813 30.47 8.84 14.73
CA ARG A 813 30.09 9.30 13.39
C ARG A 813 29.09 8.35 12.74
N VAL A 814 29.34 7.03 12.76
CA VAL A 814 28.43 6.02 12.21
C VAL A 814 27.06 6.05 12.88
N ILE A 815 26.99 6.10 14.22
CA ILE A 815 25.70 6.16 14.93
C ILE A 815 24.92 7.40 14.50
N LYS A 816 25.58 8.57 14.40
CA LYS A 816 24.91 9.79 13.93
C LYS A 816 24.36 9.66 12.50
N LEU A 817 25.12 9.04 11.59
CA LEU A 817 24.68 8.80 10.21
C LEU A 817 23.50 7.83 10.15
N PHE A 818 23.48 6.78 10.99
CA PHE A 818 22.30 5.91 11.13
C PHE A 818 21.05 6.69 11.55
N ILE A 819 21.18 7.55 12.56
CA ILE A 819 20.04 8.33 13.05
C ILE A 819 19.54 9.32 12.00
N GLN A 820 20.44 10.03 11.31
CA GLN A 820 20.10 10.88 10.17
C GLN A 820 19.38 10.08 9.07
N SER A 821 19.82 8.86 8.79
CA SER A 821 19.13 7.98 7.85
C SER A 821 17.71 7.63 8.31
N PHE A 822 17.49 7.31 9.59
CA PHE A 822 16.14 7.04 10.10
C PHE A 822 15.25 8.29 10.11
N GLU A 823 15.80 9.49 10.27
CA GLU A 823 15.08 10.75 10.11
C GLU A 823 14.63 10.94 8.65
N ILE A 824 15.51 10.66 7.68
CA ILE A 824 15.19 10.66 6.25
C ILE A 824 14.11 9.61 5.94
N ASP A 825 14.18 8.43 6.52
CA ASP A 825 13.19 7.37 6.29
C ASP A 825 11.85 7.64 7.00
N GLY A 826 11.81 8.57 7.97
CA GLY A 826 10.63 8.83 8.80
C GLY A 826 10.39 7.80 9.89
N LEU A 827 11.46 7.12 10.33
CA LEU A 827 11.46 6.09 11.38
C LEU A 827 12.02 6.60 12.72
N ALA A 828 12.76 7.71 12.72
CA ALA A 828 13.31 8.28 13.95
C ALA A 828 12.23 8.94 14.81
N ASN A 829 12.29 8.73 16.13
CA ASN A 829 11.44 9.40 17.10
C ASN A 829 12.25 10.47 17.89
N HIS A 830 11.55 11.33 18.64
CA HIS A 830 12.18 12.39 19.43
C HIS A 830 13.17 11.85 20.48
N GLU A 831 12.90 10.67 21.03
CA GLU A 831 13.77 10.03 22.03
C GLU A 831 15.10 9.59 21.42
N MET A 832 15.09 9.03 20.21
CA MET A 832 16.29 8.64 19.46
C MET A 832 17.20 9.86 19.27
N ARG A 833 16.66 10.96 18.74
CA ARG A 833 17.38 12.23 18.56
C ARG A 833 17.95 12.76 19.89
N ALA A 834 17.16 12.71 20.96
CA ALA A 834 17.57 13.16 22.28
C ALA A 834 18.74 12.34 22.83
N VAL A 835 18.67 11.00 22.75
CA VAL A 835 19.74 10.10 23.21
C VAL A 835 21.00 10.24 22.35
N THR A 836 20.89 10.45 21.04
CA THR A 836 22.06 10.69 20.17
C THR A 836 22.84 11.94 20.59
N SER A 837 22.16 12.98 21.09
CA SER A 837 22.85 14.20 21.58
C SER A 837 23.79 13.94 22.76
N LEU A 838 23.61 12.84 23.49
CA LEU A 838 24.50 12.43 24.59
C LEU A 838 25.91 12.08 24.11
N LEU A 839 26.07 11.66 22.85
CA LEU A 839 27.39 11.39 22.25
C LEU A 839 28.25 12.65 22.11
N ASP A 840 27.66 13.84 22.24
CA ASP A 840 28.37 15.13 22.20
C ASP A 840 28.72 15.66 23.60
N ALA A 841 28.41 14.91 24.66
CA ALA A 841 28.72 15.36 26.02
C ALA A 841 30.24 15.55 26.23
N PRO A 842 30.67 16.64 26.90
CA PRO A 842 32.08 16.89 27.15
C PRO A 842 32.66 15.85 28.12
N ASN A 843 33.84 15.34 27.80
CA ASN A 843 34.53 14.28 28.55
C ASN A 843 33.66 13.02 28.78
N LEU A 844 32.94 12.57 27.74
CA LEU A 844 32.08 11.39 27.82
C LEU A 844 32.88 10.14 28.22
N THR A 845 32.48 9.50 29.32
CA THR A 845 33.15 8.32 29.87
C THR A 845 32.62 7.01 29.27
N LEU A 846 33.38 5.93 29.45
CA LEU A 846 33.02 4.61 28.94
C LEU A 846 31.69 4.10 29.52
N THR A 847 31.42 4.37 30.81
CA THR A 847 30.13 4.01 31.43
C THR A 847 28.96 4.83 30.89
N GLN A 848 29.17 6.12 30.63
CA GLN A 848 28.15 6.97 29.99
C GLN A 848 27.86 6.53 28.56
N PHE A 849 28.90 6.20 27.78
CA PHE A 849 28.71 5.69 26.42
C PHE A 849 27.97 4.36 26.41
N ARG A 850 28.24 3.45 27.37
CA ARG A 850 27.43 2.25 27.57
C ARG A 850 25.95 2.60 27.81
N ASP A 851 25.65 3.57 28.66
CA ASP A 851 24.26 3.98 28.89
C ASP A 851 23.59 4.48 27.59
N VAL A 852 24.32 5.20 26.73
CA VAL A 852 23.84 5.61 25.41
C VAL A 852 23.54 4.41 24.52
N ILE A 853 24.46 3.44 24.39
CA ILE A 853 24.26 2.24 23.57
C ILE A 853 23.06 1.41 24.05
N TYR A 854 22.92 1.23 25.36
CA TYR A 854 21.78 0.50 25.94
C TYR A 854 20.45 1.21 25.68
N SER A 855 20.45 2.55 25.77
CA SER A 855 19.26 3.35 25.49
C SER A 855 18.89 3.29 24.00
N LEU A 856 19.87 3.33 23.11
CA LEU A 856 19.64 3.15 21.67
C LEU A 856 19.11 1.75 21.34
N LEU A 857 19.55 0.70 22.03
CA LEU A 857 19.00 -0.65 21.89
C LEU A 857 17.52 -0.72 22.29
N VAL A 858 17.15 -0.09 23.41
CA VAL A 858 15.75 -0.04 23.86
C VAL A 858 14.89 0.71 22.85
N ILE A 859 15.32 1.90 22.42
CA ILE A 859 14.59 2.73 21.45
C ILE A 859 14.47 2.01 20.10
N HIS A 860 15.53 1.34 19.65
CA HIS A 860 15.50 0.53 18.43
C HIS A 860 14.46 -0.60 18.54
N GLY A 861 14.44 -1.32 19.66
CA GLY A 861 13.44 -2.37 19.92
C GLY A 861 12.01 -1.83 19.84
N GLU A 862 11.74 -0.69 20.48
CA GLU A 862 10.42 -0.04 20.41
C GLU A 862 10.01 0.38 18.99
N ILE A 863 10.96 0.89 18.20
CA ILE A 863 10.71 1.23 16.78
C ILE A 863 10.41 -0.03 15.99
N SER A 864 11.17 -1.11 16.21
CA SER A 864 10.97 -2.40 15.54
C SER A 864 9.62 -3.02 15.89
N ASP A 865 9.21 -2.96 17.16
CA ASP A 865 7.93 -3.48 17.62
C ASP A 865 6.76 -2.72 16.98
N ARG A 866 6.79 -1.38 17.01
CA ARG A 866 5.77 -0.55 16.33
C ARG A 866 5.69 -0.83 14.83
N PHE A 867 6.85 -1.02 14.20
CA PHE A 867 6.93 -1.38 12.79
C PHE A 867 6.26 -2.73 12.51
N ASN A 868 6.61 -3.75 13.30
CA ASN A 868 6.05 -5.09 13.17
C ASN A 868 4.54 -5.10 13.43
N ASP A 869 4.09 -4.41 14.47
CA ASP A 869 2.68 -4.33 14.85
C ASP A 869 1.79 -3.73 13.77
N THR A 870 2.31 -2.75 13.01
CA THR A 870 1.61 -2.15 11.86
C THR A 870 1.23 -3.19 10.81
N PHE A 871 2.07 -4.21 10.62
CA PHE A 871 1.90 -5.22 9.58
C PHE A 871 1.35 -6.56 10.08
N LYS A 872 1.57 -6.91 11.35
CA LYS A 872 1.30 -8.25 11.88
C LYS A 872 -0.17 -8.67 11.78
N SER A 873 -1.09 -7.77 12.13
CA SER A 873 -2.54 -8.05 12.05
C SER A 873 -3.00 -8.15 10.59
N VAL A 874 -2.63 -7.18 9.76
CA VAL A 874 -3.03 -7.12 8.35
C VAL A 874 -2.43 -8.25 7.51
N SER A 875 -1.19 -8.69 7.80
CA SER A 875 -0.56 -9.81 7.10
C SER A 875 -1.26 -11.13 7.40
N ARG A 876 -1.71 -11.36 8.65
CA ARG A 876 -2.52 -12.55 9.00
C ARG A 876 -3.81 -12.59 8.20
N ILE A 877 -4.50 -11.46 8.11
CA ILE A 877 -5.74 -11.33 7.34
C ILE A 877 -5.47 -11.57 5.85
N ALA A 878 -4.43 -10.94 5.30
CA ALA A 878 -4.02 -11.12 3.90
C ALA A 878 -3.71 -12.59 3.58
N ILE A 879 -2.91 -13.28 4.41
CA ILE A 879 -2.55 -14.69 4.22
C ILE A 879 -3.81 -15.58 4.23
N LYS A 880 -4.75 -15.33 5.15
CA LYS A 880 -6.02 -16.06 5.20
C LYS A 880 -6.87 -15.84 3.95
N ASN A 881 -6.87 -14.63 3.40
CA ASN A 881 -7.64 -14.26 2.22
C ASN A 881 -7.01 -14.77 0.91
N ILE A 882 -5.67 -14.82 0.82
CA ILE A 882 -4.91 -15.35 -0.32
C ILE A 882 -5.01 -16.87 -0.39
N GLY A 883 -4.87 -17.53 0.78
CA GLY A 883 -4.67 -18.97 0.89
C GLY A 883 -3.21 -19.35 0.62
N ILE A 884 -2.68 -20.31 1.39
CA ILE A 884 -1.25 -20.65 1.41
C ILE A 884 -0.71 -21.03 0.02
N ASP A 885 -1.51 -21.75 -0.77
CA ASP A 885 -1.12 -22.23 -2.10
C ASP A 885 -0.91 -21.10 -3.14
N ASN A 886 -1.46 -19.91 -2.89
CA ASN A 886 -1.39 -18.77 -3.80
C ASN A 886 -0.37 -17.71 -3.35
N ILE A 887 0.36 -17.94 -2.27
CA ILE A 887 1.39 -17.03 -1.78
C ILE A 887 2.66 -17.20 -2.61
N ILE A 888 3.36 -16.09 -2.88
CA ILE A 888 4.65 -16.10 -3.57
C ILE A 888 5.63 -17.04 -2.83
N HIS A 889 6.24 -17.95 -3.60
CA HIS A 889 7.06 -19.06 -3.10
C HIS A 889 8.19 -18.63 -2.14
N ASP A 890 8.73 -17.42 -2.28
CA ASP A 890 9.80 -16.89 -1.41
C ASP A 890 9.41 -16.83 0.07
N PHE A 891 8.12 -16.69 0.37
CA PHE A 891 7.61 -16.65 1.74
C PHE A 891 7.25 -18.03 2.29
N ILE A 892 7.23 -19.07 1.44
CA ILE A 892 6.90 -20.43 1.83
C ILE A 892 8.17 -21.15 2.33
N PRO A 893 8.14 -21.80 3.51
CA PRO A 893 9.26 -22.62 3.97
C PRO A 893 9.50 -23.83 3.06
N PRO A 894 10.74 -24.07 2.60
CA PRO A 894 11.05 -25.19 1.69
C PRO A 894 10.87 -26.57 2.34
N ASP A 895 11.08 -26.68 3.66
CA ASP A 895 11.21 -27.98 4.36
C ASP A 895 10.16 -28.24 5.45
N GLN A 896 9.15 -27.37 5.61
CA GLN A 896 8.14 -27.49 6.68
C GLN A 896 6.73 -27.17 6.16
N PRO A 897 5.67 -27.79 6.72
CA PRO A 897 4.30 -27.39 6.42
C PRO A 897 4.12 -25.91 6.81
N ALA A 898 3.73 -25.09 5.83
CA ALA A 898 3.59 -23.66 6.04
C ALA A 898 2.42 -23.39 7.00
N SER A 899 2.71 -22.79 8.16
CA SER A 899 1.68 -22.22 9.03
C SER A 899 1.57 -20.72 8.80
N ILE A 900 0.40 -20.14 9.08
CA ILE A 900 0.17 -18.70 8.92
C ILE A 900 1.22 -17.90 9.69
N GLU A 901 1.50 -18.26 10.95
CA GLU A 901 2.48 -17.54 11.78
C GLU A 901 3.90 -17.60 11.21
N VAL A 902 4.32 -18.74 10.63
CA VAL A 902 5.64 -18.84 9.99
C VAL A 902 5.75 -17.94 8.76
N ILE A 903 4.68 -17.84 7.96
CA ILE A 903 4.65 -16.94 6.80
C ILE A 903 4.63 -15.48 7.25
N VAL A 904 3.87 -15.15 8.31
CA VAL A 904 3.88 -13.80 8.91
C VAL A 904 5.28 -13.43 9.38
N ASP A 905 5.96 -14.31 10.11
CA ASP A 905 7.32 -14.04 10.58
C ASP A 905 8.31 -13.85 9.42
N ARG A 906 8.20 -14.64 8.35
CA ARG A 906 9.01 -14.46 7.14
C ARG A 906 8.69 -13.16 6.42
N PHE A 907 7.41 -12.79 6.33
CA PHE A 907 6.97 -11.51 5.77
C PHE A 907 7.51 -10.34 6.59
N LEU A 908 7.32 -10.34 7.91
CA LEU A 908 7.81 -9.29 8.80
C LEU A 908 9.34 -9.20 8.73
N ARG A 909 10.07 -10.32 8.74
CA ARG A 909 11.52 -10.32 8.52
C ARG A 909 11.90 -9.73 7.17
N ASN A 910 11.20 -10.07 6.09
CA ASN A 910 11.44 -9.47 4.78
C ASN A 910 11.15 -7.96 4.76
N ARG A 911 10.15 -7.49 5.52
CA ARG A 911 9.84 -6.07 5.68
C ARG A 911 10.83 -5.32 6.54
N VAL A 912 11.31 -5.92 7.63
CA VAL A 912 12.46 -5.42 8.38
C VAL A 912 13.69 -5.39 7.46
N MET A 913 13.84 -6.37 6.56
CA MET A 913 14.85 -6.35 5.49
C MET A 913 14.61 -5.28 4.41
N GLN A 914 13.42 -4.66 4.33
CA GLN A 914 13.17 -3.47 3.51
C GLN A 914 13.53 -2.15 4.22
N SER A 915 13.85 -2.20 5.52
CA SER A 915 14.72 -1.21 6.17
C SER A 915 15.99 -1.91 6.66
N PRO A 916 16.87 -2.39 5.75
CA PRO A 916 18.04 -3.19 6.14
C PRO A 916 18.98 -2.44 7.11
N LEU A 917 18.89 -1.11 7.16
CA LEU A 917 19.58 -0.27 8.13
C LEU A 917 19.14 -0.52 9.58
N LEU A 918 17.87 -0.87 9.85
CA LEU A 918 17.43 -1.27 11.19
C LEU A 918 18.19 -2.51 11.67
N GLN A 919 18.36 -3.51 10.80
CA GLN A 919 19.11 -4.72 11.16
C GLN A 919 20.61 -4.46 11.29
N LEU A 920 21.19 -3.61 10.42
CA LEU A 920 22.60 -3.23 10.53
C LEU A 920 22.89 -2.45 11.83
N LEU A 921 22.00 -1.52 12.22
CA LEU A 921 22.15 -0.82 13.50
C LEU A 921 22.02 -1.79 14.68
N ASP A 922 21.04 -2.69 14.69
CA ASP A 922 20.89 -3.69 15.75
C ASP A 922 22.17 -4.52 15.93
N ASN A 923 22.68 -5.05 14.82
CA ASN A 923 23.93 -5.81 14.80
C ASN A 923 25.11 -5.00 15.34
N LEU A 924 25.21 -3.72 14.97
CA LEU A 924 26.25 -2.82 15.48
C LEU A 924 26.10 -2.63 17.01
N LEU A 925 24.90 -2.29 17.48
CA LEU A 925 24.65 -1.99 18.89
C LEU A 925 24.86 -3.22 19.79
N LEU A 926 24.46 -4.41 19.34
CA LEU A 926 24.71 -5.67 20.06
C LEU A 926 26.21 -5.97 20.16
N LYS A 927 26.95 -5.86 19.06
CA LYS A 927 28.42 -6.02 19.07
C LYS A 927 29.10 -5.03 19.99
N LEU A 928 28.67 -3.76 19.96
CA LEU A 928 29.19 -2.72 20.87
C LEU A 928 28.87 -3.05 22.33
N LYS A 929 27.64 -3.46 22.64
CA LYS A 929 27.25 -3.86 23.99
C LYS A 929 28.16 -4.96 24.55
N ASP A 930 28.42 -6.00 23.77
CA ASP A 930 29.29 -7.11 24.19
C ASP A 930 30.74 -6.66 24.39
N ASN A 931 31.26 -5.83 23.48
CA ASN A 931 32.62 -5.31 23.56
C ASN A 931 32.80 -4.35 24.75
N LEU A 932 31.81 -3.52 25.06
CA LEU A 932 31.87 -2.56 26.18
C LEU A 932 31.99 -3.25 27.54
N ILE A 933 31.40 -4.44 27.72
CA ILE A 933 31.57 -5.24 28.94
C ILE A 933 33.04 -5.61 29.12
N HIS A 934 33.70 -6.04 28.05
CA HIS A 934 35.12 -6.38 28.04
C HIS A 934 36.00 -5.14 28.30
N GLU A 935 35.78 -4.05 27.56
CA GLU A 935 36.53 -2.79 27.71
C GLU A 935 36.43 -2.22 29.13
N LEU A 936 35.23 -2.23 29.73
CA LEU A 936 35.03 -1.76 31.11
C LEU A 936 35.82 -2.60 32.14
N SER A 937 35.94 -3.91 31.90
CA SER A 937 36.71 -4.81 32.77
C SER A 937 38.22 -4.57 32.67
N TYR A 938 38.70 -4.14 31.50
CA TYR A 938 40.13 -3.99 31.21
C TYR A 938 40.65 -2.57 31.47
N LEU A 939 39.96 -1.55 30.93
CA LEU A 939 40.35 -0.14 31.02
C LEU A 939 39.76 0.57 32.25
N GLY A 940 38.66 0.05 32.81
CA GLY A 940 37.85 0.77 33.79
C GLY A 940 37.08 1.94 33.16
N ASN A 941 36.52 2.82 34.01
CA ASN A 941 35.77 3.98 33.54
C ASN A 941 36.72 5.13 33.16
N VAL A 942 37.00 5.27 31.86
CA VAL A 942 37.87 6.32 31.30
C VAL A 942 37.11 7.24 30.36
N VAL A 943 37.61 8.46 30.15
CA VAL A 943 37.08 9.39 29.13
C VAL A 943 37.49 8.89 27.75
N ILE A 944 36.50 8.65 26.89
CA ILE A 944 36.69 8.08 25.54
C ILE A 944 36.34 9.04 24.40
N LEU A 945 35.49 10.04 24.65
CA LEU A 945 35.01 10.97 23.63
C LEU A 945 35.02 12.42 24.14
N ASN A 946 35.12 13.37 23.21
CA ASN A 946 35.00 14.82 23.43
C ASN A 946 35.88 15.36 24.58
N LYS A 947 37.16 14.99 24.61
CA LYS A 947 38.08 15.36 25.70
C LYS A 947 38.33 16.88 25.72
N VAL A 948 37.94 17.55 26.81
CA VAL A 948 38.02 19.00 26.96
C VAL A 948 38.46 19.42 28.37
N ASP A 949 39.15 20.56 28.49
CA ASP A 949 39.46 21.16 29.80
C ASP A 949 38.19 21.82 30.38
N THR A 950 37.66 21.23 31.44
CA THR A 950 36.45 21.68 32.14
C THR A 950 36.58 23.09 32.74
N ARG A 951 37.80 23.61 32.91
CA ARG A 951 38.05 24.98 33.39
C ARG A 951 37.81 26.03 32.31
N ILE A 952 37.93 25.65 31.04
CA ILE A 952 37.82 26.56 29.88
C ILE A 952 36.44 26.42 29.21
N HIS A 953 35.90 25.20 29.16
CA HIS A 953 34.61 24.94 28.51
C HIS A 953 33.45 25.65 29.23
N LYS A 954 32.82 26.60 28.54
CA LYS A 954 31.68 27.39 29.03
C LYS A 954 30.41 27.06 28.24
N GLY A 955 29.94 25.83 28.36
CA GLY A 955 28.63 25.41 27.84
C GLY A 955 27.49 26.30 28.35
N ARG A 956 26.28 26.12 27.80
CA ARG A 956 25.13 26.97 28.13
C ARG A 956 24.65 26.63 29.54
N LEU A 957 24.62 27.63 30.42
CA LEU A 957 24.24 27.41 31.81
C LEU A 957 22.73 27.48 32.06
N VAL A 958 21.99 28.21 31.22
CA VAL A 958 20.56 28.46 31.40
C VAL A 958 19.81 28.27 30.08
N HIS A 959 18.76 27.45 30.12
CA HIS A 959 17.79 27.27 29.05
C HIS A 959 16.42 27.77 29.53
N ILE A 960 15.57 28.24 28.62
CA ILE A 960 14.26 28.79 28.94
C ILE A 960 13.18 27.77 28.60
N ILE A 961 12.17 27.65 29.46
CA ILE A 961 10.93 26.93 29.20
C ILE A 961 9.86 28.00 28.95
N GLY A 962 9.43 28.14 27.70
CA GLY A 962 8.43 29.13 27.32
C GLY A 962 8.06 29.00 25.84
N LYS A 963 7.04 29.76 25.42
CA LYS A 963 6.68 29.88 24.00
C LYS A 963 7.71 30.73 23.29
N TYR A 964 8.27 30.21 22.21
CA TYR A 964 9.13 30.99 21.34
C TYR A 964 8.29 31.72 20.27
N SER A 965 8.72 32.91 19.86
CA SER A 965 7.90 33.89 19.15
C SER A 965 7.89 33.78 17.62
N VAL A 966 8.51 32.76 17.02
CA VAL A 966 8.69 32.60 15.56
C VAL A 966 8.17 31.22 15.11
N GLN A 967 7.95 30.99 13.81
CA GLN A 967 7.92 29.62 13.29
C GLN A 967 9.31 28.99 13.53
N HIS A 968 9.38 28.08 14.50
CA HIS A 968 10.62 27.40 14.83
C HIS A 968 10.80 26.19 13.93
N ASP A 969 12.04 25.95 13.49
CA ASP A 969 12.40 24.69 12.88
C ASP A 969 12.37 23.59 13.97
N GLU A 970 11.98 22.36 13.63
CA GLU A 970 11.79 21.28 14.62
C GLU A 970 13.08 20.98 15.42
N THR A 971 14.25 21.36 14.89
CA THR A 971 15.56 21.23 15.52
C THR A 971 15.82 22.27 16.62
N GLU A 972 15.19 23.45 16.56
CA GLU A 972 15.40 24.54 17.52
C GLU A 972 14.76 24.27 18.90
N LEU A 973 13.80 23.34 18.95
CA LEU A 973 13.10 22.91 20.17
C LEU A 973 13.89 21.88 20.99
N PHE A 974 15.01 21.37 20.47
CA PHE A 974 15.84 20.36 21.12
C PHE A 974 17.08 20.97 21.77
N ALA A 975 17.09 21.07 23.10
CA ALA A 975 18.31 21.31 23.87
C ALA A 975 19.10 19.99 24.08
N PRO A 976 20.45 20.03 24.14
CA PRO A 976 21.26 18.83 24.38
C PRO A 976 20.84 18.12 25.66
N LEU A 977 20.52 16.82 25.55
CA LEU A 977 19.93 16.07 26.66
C LEU A 977 20.86 16.01 27.88
N TRP A 978 22.18 15.96 27.64
CA TRP A 978 23.18 15.97 28.70
C TRP A 978 23.24 17.31 29.46
N GLU A 979 22.81 18.44 28.87
CA GLU A 979 22.74 19.74 29.56
C GLU A 979 21.45 19.87 30.38
N VAL A 980 20.30 19.57 29.78
CA VAL A 980 18.98 19.90 30.36
C VAL A 980 18.27 18.73 31.06
N GLY A 981 18.59 17.49 30.70
CA GLY A 981 17.88 16.29 31.16
C GLY A 981 16.50 16.07 30.50
N ALA A 982 16.00 14.84 30.56
CA ALA A 982 14.83 14.40 29.80
C ALA A 982 13.55 15.18 30.17
N LYS A 983 13.32 15.40 31.47
CA LYS A 983 12.15 16.12 31.97
C LYS A 983 12.09 17.56 31.44
N ALA A 984 13.24 18.22 31.38
CA ALA A 984 13.31 19.61 30.93
C ALA A 984 13.11 19.70 29.41
N GLN A 985 13.72 18.80 28.65
CA GLN A 985 13.54 18.73 27.20
C GLN A 985 12.06 18.52 26.84
N GLY A 986 11.37 17.60 27.51
CA GLY A 986 9.93 17.41 27.33
C GLY A 986 9.10 18.67 27.63
N LEU A 987 9.48 19.46 28.64
CA LEU A 987 8.81 20.73 28.94
C LEU A 987 9.07 21.81 27.88
N ILE A 988 10.28 21.88 27.32
CA ILE A 988 10.63 22.82 26.24
C ILE A 988 9.81 22.49 24.98
N ILE A 989 9.71 21.21 24.62
CA ILE A 989 8.91 20.74 23.49
C ILE A 989 7.43 21.04 23.76
N ALA A 990 6.89 20.60 24.90
CA ALA A 990 5.48 20.75 25.24
C ALA A 990 5.02 22.22 25.31
N ALA A 991 5.90 23.16 25.70
CA ALA A 991 5.57 24.58 25.74
C ALA A 991 5.26 25.18 24.36
N ASN A 992 5.68 24.50 23.29
CA ASN A 992 5.54 24.92 21.89
C ASN A 992 4.56 24.04 21.10
N ILE A 993 3.87 23.11 21.76
CA ILE A 993 2.76 22.35 21.17
C ILE A 993 1.46 23.13 21.35
N ASP A 994 0.71 23.28 20.26
CA ASP A 994 -0.59 23.95 20.29
C ASP A 994 -1.59 23.24 21.21
N GLY A 995 -2.34 24.03 21.99
CA GLY A 995 -3.31 23.53 22.97
C GLY A 995 -2.71 23.08 24.31
N ILE A 996 -1.39 22.98 24.45
CA ILE A 996 -0.73 22.63 25.71
C ILE A 996 -0.26 23.88 26.45
N ASN A 997 -0.68 24.03 27.72
CA ASN A 997 -0.30 25.14 28.57
C ASN A 997 0.80 24.72 29.56
N VAL A 998 2.06 25.09 29.26
CA VAL A 998 3.20 24.85 30.14
C VAL A 998 3.58 26.15 30.88
N PRO A 999 3.68 26.14 32.22
CA PRO A 999 4.14 27.30 32.97
C PRO A 999 5.59 27.67 32.62
N GLU A 1000 5.85 28.98 32.49
CA GLU A 1000 7.18 29.54 32.26
C GLU A 1000 8.20 29.03 33.28
N GLY A 1001 9.42 28.79 32.83
CA GLY A 1001 10.50 28.27 33.65
C GLY A 1001 11.87 28.48 33.03
N LEU A 1002 12.88 28.06 33.76
CA LEU A 1002 14.25 27.97 33.29
C LEU A 1002 14.88 26.65 33.75
N VAL A 1003 15.88 26.21 33.02
CA VAL A 1003 16.67 25.01 33.30
C VAL A 1003 18.10 25.44 33.54
N ILE A 1004 18.63 25.08 34.70
CA ILE A 1004 20.03 25.25 35.06
C ILE A 1004 20.75 23.98 34.67
N SER A 1005 21.72 24.10 33.76
CA SER A 1005 22.40 22.96 33.14
C SER A 1005 23.13 22.08 34.16
N SER A 1006 23.20 20.77 33.87
CA SER A 1006 23.98 19.77 34.60
C SER A 1006 25.49 20.12 34.65
N GLU A 1007 25.97 20.95 33.73
CA GLU A 1007 27.35 21.46 33.76
C GLU A 1007 27.62 22.29 35.02
N LEU A 1008 26.61 22.95 35.58
CA LEU A 1008 26.78 23.64 36.86
C LEU A 1008 26.94 22.65 38.01
N TYR A 1009 26.22 21.52 38.01
CA TYR A 1009 26.40 20.46 38.99
C TYR A 1009 27.85 19.95 38.99
N LYS A 1010 28.40 19.64 37.82
CA LYS A 1010 29.79 19.16 37.68
C LYS A 1010 30.80 20.18 38.25
N ARG A 1011 30.61 21.48 38.00
CA ARG A 1011 31.46 22.55 38.55
C ARG A 1011 31.32 22.74 40.06
N ILE A 1012 30.12 22.51 40.59
CA ILE A 1012 29.83 22.61 42.02
C ILE A 1012 30.48 21.43 42.76
N LYS A 1013 30.45 20.23 42.19
CA LYS A 1013 31.05 19.02 42.77
C LYS A 1013 32.54 19.20 43.10
N ASP A 1014 33.28 19.87 42.22
CA ASP A 1014 34.71 20.15 42.40
C ASP A 1014 34.99 21.48 43.15
N GLY A 1015 33.94 22.25 43.49
CA GLY A 1015 34.03 23.62 44.01
C GLY A 1015 33.54 23.78 45.45
N ASN A 1016 33.87 24.91 46.08
CA ASN A 1016 33.34 25.25 47.41
C ASN A 1016 31.99 25.99 47.30
N ILE A 1017 30.89 25.26 47.55
CA ILE A 1017 29.50 25.76 47.52
C ILE A 1017 29.27 26.90 48.52
N ASN A 1018 30.00 26.91 49.64
CA ASN A 1018 29.89 27.93 50.69
C ASN A 1018 30.63 29.23 50.35
N ASN A 1019 31.25 29.33 49.17
CA ASN A 1019 31.94 30.55 48.73
C ASN A 1019 30.93 31.71 48.56
N PRO A 1020 31.03 32.81 49.34
CA PRO A 1020 30.07 33.92 49.24
C PRO A 1020 30.04 34.60 47.87
N ARG A 1021 31.16 34.60 47.14
CA ARG A 1021 31.22 35.17 45.77
C ARG A 1021 30.45 34.31 44.78
N PHE A 1022 30.52 32.98 44.92
CA PHE A 1022 29.75 32.04 44.09
C PHE A 1022 28.25 32.21 44.33
N LYS A 1023 27.82 32.21 45.61
CA LYS A 1023 26.42 32.45 46.01
C LYS A 1023 25.87 33.75 45.42
N ARG A 1024 26.58 34.88 45.59
CA ARG A 1024 26.18 36.18 45.03
C ARG A 1024 26.06 36.17 43.51
N LYS A 1025 27.01 35.54 42.81
CA LYS A 1025 27.01 35.46 41.34
C LYS A 1025 25.87 34.61 40.81
N LEU A 1026 25.59 33.47 41.44
CA LEU A 1026 24.47 32.61 41.06
C LEU A 1026 23.13 33.32 41.30
N ILE A 1027 22.94 33.95 42.46
CA ILE A 1027 21.73 34.74 42.76
C ILE A 1027 21.53 35.87 41.75
N TYR A 1028 22.59 36.61 41.41
CA TYR A 1028 22.51 37.68 40.40
C TYR A 1028 22.10 37.14 39.02
N MET A 1029 22.62 35.98 38.63
CA MET A 1029 22.23 35.33 37.38
C MET A 1029 20.76 34.90 37.41
N LEU A 1030 20.30 34.29 38.51
CA LEU A 1030 18.91 33.84 38.66
C LEU A 1030 17.92 35.02 38.62
N LYS A 1031 18.26 36.16 39.26
CA LYS A 1031 17.47 37.40 39.20
C LYS A 1031 17.18 37.83 37.77
N LYS A 1032 18.20 37.81 36.91
CA LYS A 1032 18.07 38.22 35.51
C LYS A 1032 16.97 37.45 34.78
N TYR A 1033 16.83 36.15 35.01
CA TYR A 1033 15.89 35.31 34.28
C TYR A 1033 14.52 35.20 34.97
N ILE A 1034 14.48 35.13 36.29
CA ILE A 1034 13.23 34.93 37.04
C ILE A 1034 12.37 36.20 37.05
N ASP A 1035 13.01 37.38 37.06
CA ASP A 1035 12.28 38.65 37.04
C ASP A 1035 11.67 38.95 35.66
N GLU A 1036 12.05 38.19 34.63
CA GLU A 1036 11.47 38.27 33.28
C GLU A 1036 10.19 37.44 33.14
N PHE A 1037 9.83 36.58 34.11
CA PHE A 1037 8.57 35.81 34.04
C PHE A 1037 7.36 36.77 34.03
N ASN A 1038 6.45 36.55 33.09
CA ASN A 1038 5.38 37.50 32.79
C ASN A 1038 4.35 37.59 33.94
N GLY A 1039 3.95 38.82 34.27
CA GLY A 1039 2.82 39.10 35.15
C GLY A 1039 3.06 39.04 36.67
N TYR A 1040 4.23 38.56 37.13
CA TYR A 1040 4.55 38.43 38.56
C TYR A 1040 5.98 38.90 38.89
N ARG A 1041 6.29 39.06 40.18
CA ARG A 1041 7.64 39.44 40.65
C ARG A 1041 8.09 38.57 41.82
N PHE A 1042 9.28 37.97 41.72
CA PHE A 1042 9.81 37.08 42.74
C PHE A 1042 10.18 37.84 44.01
N GLY A 1043 9.65 37.37 45.14
CA GLY A 1043 9.84 38.02 46.44
C GLY A 1043 9.06 39.33 46.65
N ASN A 1044 8.15 39.71 45.75
CA ASN A 1044 7.28 40.87 45.96
C ASN A 1044 6.01 40.48 46.74
N PRO A 1045 5.75 41.01 47.95
CA PRO A 1045 4.53 40.71 48.72
C PRO A 1045 3.22 41.15 48.07
N GLU A 1046 3.24 42.15 47.19
CA GLU A 1046 2.04 42.69 46.53
C GLU A 1046 1.68 41.96 45.23
N ASN A 1047 2.66 41.30 44.61
CA ASN A 1047 2.46 40.51 43.39
C ASN A 1047 3.46 39.33 43.33
N PRO A 1048 3.33 38.35 44.24
CA PRO A 1048 4.35 37.32 44.46
C PRO A 1048 4.39 36.29 43.34
N LEU A 1049 5.60 36.04 42.84
CA LEU A 1049 5.93 34.84 42.07
C LEU A 1049 6.44 33.75 43.02
N LEU A 1050 5.82 32.57 42.97
CA LEU A 1050 6.35 31.34 43.59
C LEU A 1050 6.85 30.39 42.50
N VAL A 1051 7.92 29.65 42.79
CA VAL A 1051 8.50 28.67 41.85
C VAL A 1051 8.64 27.29 42.49
N SER A 1052 8.65 26.26 41.65
CA SER A 1052 9.09 24.91 42.00
C SER A 1052 10.52 24.72 41.52
N VAL A 1053 11.31 23.95 42.28
CA VAL A 1053 12.67 23.57 41.94
C VAL A 1053 12.73 22.05 41.89
N ARG A 1054 13.01 21.49 40.70
CA ARG A 1054 12.86 20.06 40.38
C ARG A 1054 14.13 19.55 39.71
N SER A 1055 14.50 18.29 39.95
CA SER A 1055 15.62 17.65 39.23
C SER A 1055 15.29 17.39 37.75
N GLY A 1056 16.30 17.48 36.90
CA GLY A 1056 16.28 17.07 35.49
C GLY A 1056 17.46 16.15 35.19
N ALA A 1057 17.32 14.85 35.46
CA ALA A 1057 18.32 13.85 35.07
C ALA A 1057 18.21 13.50 33.59
N VAL A 1058 19.31 13.01 32.99
CA VAL A 1058 19.34 12.50 31.60
C VAL A 1058 18.37 11.34 31.44
N PHE A 1059 18.42 10.38 32.38
CA PHE A 1059 17.50 9.25 32.43
C PHE A 1059 16.53 9.41 33.61
N SER A 1060 15.30 8.94 33.43
CA SER A 1060 14.24 9.09 34.43
C SER A 1060 14.59 8.32 35.71
N MET A 1061 14.46 8.99 36.87
CA MET A 1061 14.60 8.39 38.20
C MET A 1061 13.35 8.72 39.05
N PRO A 1062 12.20 8.04 38.82
CA PRO A 1062 10.94 8.40 39.42
C PRO A 1062 10.95 8.26 40.96
N GLY A 1063 10.56 9.32 41.67
CA GLY A 1063 10.43 9.31 43.13
C GLY A 1063 11.75 9.30 43.93
N VAL A 1064 12.90 9.33 43.24
CA VAL A 1064 14.23 9.22 43.87
C VAL A 1064 14.86 10.59 44.16
N MET A 1065 14.66 11.55 43.27
CA MET A 1065 15.28 12.88 43.33
C MET A 1065 14.38 13.90 44.01
N ASP A 1066 14.99 14.90 44.64
CA ASP A 1066 14.26 15.92 45.39
C ASP A 1066 13.45 16.87 44.48
N THR A 1067 12.34 17.35 45.03
CA THR A 1067 11.53 18.43 44.45
C THR A 1067 11.08 19.34 45.58
N ILE A 1068 11.38 20.63 45.47
CA ILE A 1068 11.02 21.64 46.46
C ILE A 1068 9.97 22.55 45.84
N THR A 1069 8.82 22.65 46.48
CA THR A 1069 7.66 23.39 45.98
C THR A 1069 7.46 24.71 46.74
N ASN A 1070 6.74 25.65 46.12
CA ASN A 1070 6.36 26.93 46.75
C ASN A 1070 7.56 27.80 47.19
N VAL A 1071 8.71 27.66 46.51
CA VAL A 1071 9.92 28.44 46.78
C VAL A 1071 9.65 29.92 46.51
N GLY A 1072 10.06 30.77 47.44
CA GLY A 1072 9.75 32.19 47.48
C GLY A 1072 8.67 32.55 48.49
N MET A 1073 7.96 31.58 49.07
CA MET A 1073 6.96 31.81 50.11
C MET A 1073 7.63 32.20 51.44
N THR A 1074 7.20 33.33 52.01
CA THR A 1074 7.66 33.89 53.29
C THR A 1074 6.47 34.33 54.13
N GLU A 1075 6.69 34.63 55.42
CA GLU A 1075 5.62 35.18 56.28
C GLU A 1075 5.03 36.48 55.71
N ASP A 1076 5.82 37.28 54.98
CA ASP A 1076 5.36 38.52 54.35
C ASP A 1076 4.47 38.28 53.12
N ILE A 1077 4.61 37.11 52.47
CA ILE A 1077 3.84 36.72 51.27
C ILE A 1077 2.56 35.94 51.63
N VAL A 1078 2.52 35.29 52.80
CA VAL A 1078 1.33 34.56 53.27
C VAL A 1078 0.04 35.41 53.23
N PRO A 1079 0.00 36.67 53.69
CA PRO A 1079 -1.20 37.51 53.62
C PRO A 1079 -1.76 37.66 52.21
N TYR A 1080 -0.89 37.76 51.18
CA TYR A 1080 -1.32 37.87 49.79
C TYR A 1080 -2.09 36.63 49.34
N PHE A 1081 -1.60 35.43 49.65
CA PHE A 1081 -2.32 34.20 49.26
C PHE A 1081 -3.53 33.92 50.17
N ALA A 1082 -3.51 34.40 51.42
CA ALA A 1082 -4.59 34.21 52.38
C ALA A 1082 -5.89 34.94 51.98
N GLN A 1083 -5.80 35.94 51.08
CA GLN A 1083 -6.97 36.60 50.51
C GLN A 1083 -7.84 35.66 49.64
N TYR A 1084 -7.23 34.60 49.07
CA TYR A 1084 -7.94 33.59 48.29
C TYR A 1084 -8.50 32.48 49.18
N ASP A 1085 -7.62 31.89 50.00
CA ASP A 1085 -7.98 30.87 51.00
C ASP A 1085 -6.88 30.81 52.06
N GLU A 1086 -7.24 31.05 53.32
CA GLU A 1086 -6.27 31.10 54.43
C GLU A 1086 -5.57 29.76 54.63
N TRP A 1087 -6.28 28.64 54.46
CA TRP A 1087 -5.71 27.30 54.56
C TRP A 1087 -4.66 27.05 53.48
N PHE A 1088 -4.97 27.38 52.21
CA PHE A 1088 -4.06 27.26 51.09
C PHE A 1088 -2.75 28.02 51.31
N ALA A 1089 -2.83 29.28 51.76
CA ALA A 1089 -1.65 30.10 52.01
C ALA A 1089 -0.73 29.47 53.06
N TRP A 1090 -1.29 29.02 54.18
CA TRP A 1090 -0.51 28.36 55.23
C TRP A 1090 -0.01 26.97 54.84
N ASP A 1091 -0.76 26.20 54.04
CA ASP A 1091 -0.31 24.89 53.53
C ASP A 1091 0.88 25.06 52.57
N CYS A 1092 0.84 26.03 51.65
CA CYS A 1092 1.97 26.35 50.78
C CYS A 1092 3.23 26.75 51.57
N TYR A 1093 3.08 27.56 52.63
CA TYR A 1093 4.21 27.92 53.48
C TYR A 1093 4.73 26.74 54.33
N ARG A 1094 3.82 25.91 54.85
CA ARG A 1094 4.18 24.66 55.54
C ARG A 1094 4.99 23.73 54.63
N ARG A 1095 4.55 23.57 53.37
CA ARG A 1095 5.19 22.69 52.39
C ARG A 1095 6.61 23.13 52.09
N VAL A 1096 6.84 24.40 51.78
CA VAL A 1096 8.22 24.84 51.49
C VAL A 1096 9.14 24.64 52.70
N ILE A 1097 8.65 24.92 53.92
CA ILE A 1097 9.42 24.71 55.15
C ILE A 1097 9.75 23.21 55.34
N HIS A 1098 8.77 22.35 55.11
CA HIS A 1098 8.92 20.89 55.17
C HIS A 1098 9.91 20.37 54.12
N ASP A 1099 9.78 20.81 52.87
CA ASP A 1099 10.64 20.40 51.75
C ASP A 1099 12.09 20.83 52.03
N PHE A 1100 12.34 22.04 52.58
CA PHE A 1100 13.68 22.45 53.01
C PHE A 1100 14.22 21.58 54.15
N ALA A 1101 13.39 21.24 55.13
CA ALA A 1101 13.82 20.41 56.26
C ALA A 1101 14.33 19.04 55.80
N ILE A 1102 13.61 18.41 54.86
CA ILE A 1102 13.98 17.10 54.33
C ILE A 1102 15.13 17.23 53.34
N SER A 1103 14.97 18.02 52.27
CA SER A 1103 15.90 18.01 51.13
C SER A 1103 17.16 18.83 51.35
N ALA A 1104 17.10 19.94 52.09
CA ALA A 1104 18.28 20.79 52.33
C ALA A 1104 18.98 20.52 53.67
N PHE A 1105 18.23 20.15 54.71
CA PHE A 1105 18.79 19.92 56.05
C PHE A 1105 18.91 18.44 56.43
N GLY A 1106 18.34 17.52 55.64
CA GLY A 1106 18.43 16.07 55.90
C GLY A 1106 17.68 15.60 57.14
N MET A 1107 16.63 16.33 57.56
CA MET A 1107 15.81 15.96 58.71
C MET A 1107 14.90 14.76 58.39
N ASP A 1108 14.66 13.91 59.38
CA ASP A 1108 13.78 12.75 59.25
C ASP A 1108 12.32 13.17 58.99
N ARG A 1109 11.72 12.61 57.92
CA ARG A 1109 10.33 12.85 57.53
C ARG A 1109 9.34 12.47 58.63
N HIS A 1110 9.63 11.43 59.41
CA HIS A 1110 8.72 10.95 60.47
C HIS A 1110 8.43 12.00 61.54
N ILE A 1111 9.35 12.95 61.76
CA ILE A 1111 9.13 14.08 62.67
C ILE A 1111 7.91 14.89 62.23
N PHE A 1112 7.80 15.16 60.93
CA PHE A 1112 6.76 15.99 60.36
C PHE A 1112 5.45 15.22 60.16
N GLU A 1113 5.52 13.92 59.83
CA GLU A 1113 4.34 13.05 59.79
C GLU A 1113 3.65 12.97 61.15
N ASN A 1114 4.42 12.81 62.23
CA ASN A 1114 3.89 12.82 63.59
C ASN A 1114 3.25 14.17 63.96
N LEU A 1115 3.87 15.28 63.57
CA LEU A 1115 3.30 16.62 63.82
C LEU A 1115 2.00 16.84 63.05
N MET A 1116 1.89 16.33 61.81
CA MET A 1116 0.64 16.36 61.03
C MET A 1116 -0.44 15.51 61.70
N ALA A 1117 -0.11 14.26 62.09
CA ALA A 1117 -1.04 13.35 62.73
C ALA A 1117 -1.60 13.93 64.05
N GLN A 1118 -0.73 14.50 64.88
CA GLN A 1118 -1.12 15.21 66.10
C GLN A 1118 -2.05 16.39 65.80
N ALA A 1119 -1.76 17.19 64.77
CA ALA A 1119 -2.61 18.33 64.43
C ALA A 1119 -3.99 17.90 63.90
N THR A 1120 -4.08 16.81 63.14
CA THR A 1120 -5.37 16.24 62.70
C THR A 1120 -6.17 15.64 63.85
N GLU A 1121 -5.49 14.95 64.79
CA GLU A 1121 -6.11 14.40 66.00
C GLU A 1121 -6.60 15.50 66.94
N GLU A 1122 -5.78 16.51 67.23
CA GLU A 1122 -6.15 17.71 68.01
C GLU A 1122 -7.35 18.45 67.41
N ALA A 1123 -7.49 18.43 66.09
CA ALA A 1123 -8.58 19.06 65.36
C ALA A 1123 -9.83 18.17 65.20
N GLY A 1124 -9.77 16.89 65.56
CA GLY A 1124 -10.87 15.94 65.40
C GLY A 1124 -11.23 15.66 63.93
N VAL A 1125 -10.26 15.70 63.03
CA VAL A 1125 -10.46 15.48 61.59
C VAL A 1125 -9.59 14.35 61.05
N ASP A 1126 -10.11 13.57 60.10
CA ASP A 1126 -9.38 12.40 59.56
C ASP A 1126 -8.42 12.76 58.41
N LEU A 1127 -8.52 13.99 57.88
CA LEU A 1127 -7.84 14.42 56.67
C LEU A 1127 -7.30 15.85 56.83
N LYS A 1128 -6.09 16.11 56.31
CA LYS A 1128 -5.43 17.43 56.39
C LYS A 1128 -6.25 18.54 55.73
N GLU A 1129 -7.01 18.21 54.69
CA GLU A 1129 -7.84 19.15 53.92
C GLU A 1129 -9.05 19.64 54.72
N LYS A 1130 -9.40 18.96 55.83
CA LYS A 1130 -10.44 19.37 56.77
C LYS A 1130 -9.93 20.33 57.86
N LEU A 1131 -8.61 20.55 57.96
CA LEU A 1131 -8.07 21.59 58.85
C LEU A 1131 -8.49 22.98 58.35
N ASN A 1132 -8.74 23.92 59.25
CA ASN A 1132 -8.96 25.31 58.89
C ASN A 1132 -7.63 26.10 58.81
N GLY A 1133 -7.68 27.33 58.29
CA GLY A 1133 -6.50 28.17 58.09
C GLY A 1133 -5.69 28.43 59.37
N LYS A 1134 -6.37 28.68 60.50
CA LYS A 1134 -5.71 28.91 61.80
C LYS A 1134 -5.00 27.65 62.31
N GLN A 1135 -5.63 26.49 62.16
CA GLN A 1135 -5.02 25.20 62.52
C GLN A 1135 -3.80 24.90 61.66
N MET A 1136 -3.88 25.14 60.34
CA MET A 1136 -2.75 24.99 59.43
C MET A 1136 -1.60 25.95 59.79
N SER A 1137 -1.90 27.21 60.13
CA SER A 1137 -0.90 28.17 60.61
C SER A 1137 -0.17 27.69 61.87
N LEU A 1138 -0.92 27.13 62.84
CA LEU A 1138 -0.33 26.57 64.07
C LEU A 1138 0.60 25.39 63.75
N LEU A 1139 0.19 24.50 62.85
CA LEU A 1139 1.01 23.39 62.38
C LEU A 1139 2.31 23.89 61.71
N THR A 1140 2.22 24.90 60.86
CA THR A 1140 3.39 25.52 60.22
C THR A 1140 4.38 26.08 61.25
N ARG A 1141 3.86 26.68 62.34
CA ARG A 1141 4.72 27.14 63.45
C ARG A 1141 5.36 25.98 64.21
N LYS A 1142 4.64 24.87 64.44
CA LYS A 1142 5.18 23.64 65.03
C LYS A 1142 6.33 23.07 64.16
N TYR A 1143 6.17 23.04 62.84
CA TYR A 1143 7.21 22.62 61.88
C TYR A 1143 8.46 23.49 61.99
N ARG A 1144 8.29 24.81 61.96
CA ARG A 1144 9.40 25.76 62.09
C ARG A 1144 10.12 25.65 63.43
N PHE A 1145 9.37 25.45 64.52
CA PHE A 1145 9.96 25.22 65.85
C PHE A 1145 10.82 23.95 65.88
N ALA A 1146 10.36 22.86 65.27
CA ALA A 1146 11.13 21.62 65.16
C ALA A 1146 12.45 21.83 64.39
N ILE A 1147 12.42 22.57 63.29
CA ILE A 1147 13.61 22.90 62.48
C ILE A 1147 14.59 23.78 63.26
N ASN A 1148 14.11 24.83 63.93
CA ASN A 1148 14.95 25.70 64.76
C ASN A 1148 15.57 24.94 65.93
N LYS A 1149 14.84 24.01 66.55
CA LYS A 1149 15.33 23.14 67.63
C LYS A 1149 16.44 22.21 67.14
N ALA A 1150 16.40 21.79 65.87
CA ALA A 1150 17.46 21.01 65.22
C ALA A 1150 18.68 21.85 64.80
N GLY A 1151 18.68 23.17 65.04
CA GLY A 1151 19.80 24.07 64.74
C GLY A 1151 19.80 24.65 63.32
N TYR A 1152 18.74 24.44 62.55
CA TYR A 1152 18.59 24.97 61.19
C TYR A 1152 17.63 26.16 61.16
N SER A 1153 17.72 26.98 60.11
CA SER A 1153 16.79 28.07 59.88
C SER A 1153 16.44 28.19 58.39
N VAL A 1154 15.15 28.24 58.07
CA VAL A 1154 14.70 28.47 56.69
C VAL A 1154 15.07 29.90 56.26
N PRO A 1155 15.70 30.09 55.07
CA PRO A 1155 16.10 31.42 54.62
C PRO A 1155 14.93 32.39 54.52
N LYS A 1156 15.14 33.64 54.95
CA LYS A 1156 14.12 34.70 54.90
C LYS A 1156 14.06 35.41 53.54
N ASP A 1157 15.21 35.57 52.87
CA ASP A 1157 15.26 36.15 51.53
C ASP A 1157 14.81 35.09 50.49
N PRO A 1158 13.77 35.36 49.68
CA PRO A 1158 13.31 34.48 48.61
C PRO A 1158 14.43 34.03 47.66
N TYR A 1159 15.39 34.89 47.32
CA TYR A 1159 16.48 34.50 46.43
C TYR A 1159 17.52 33.61 47.11
N GLU A 1160 17.71 33.75 48.43
CA GLU A 1160 18.49 32.79 49.19
C GLU A 1160 17.77 31.45 49.30
N GLN A 1161 16.44 31.44 49.51
CA GLN A 1161 15.64 30.20 49.46
C GLN A 1161 15.88 29.49 48.13
N LEU A 1162 15.73 30.20 47.01
CA LEU A 1162 15.95 29.63 45.68
C LEU A 1162 17.36 29.07 45.49
N PHE A 1163 18.39 29.80 45.93
CA PHE A 1163 19.77 29.31 45.89
C PHE A 1163 19.91 27.98 46.63
N TYR A 1164 19.43 27.90 47.89
CA TYR A 1164 19.54 26.67 48.67
C TYR A 1164 18.69 25.53 48.09
N ALA A 1165 17.53 25.83 47.50
CA ALA A 1165 16.71 24.83 46.83
C ALA A 1165 17.44 24.22 45.62
N ILE A 1166 18.12 25.05 44.81
CA ILE A 1166 18.93 24.57 43.68
C ILE A 1166 20.08 23.70 44.16
N ILE A 1167 20.79 24.11 45.22
CA ILE A 1167 21.88 23.31 45.81
C ILE A 1167 21.36 21.98 46.35
N ALA A 1168 20.22 21.97 47.04
CA ALA A 1168 19.61 20.75 47.57
C ALA A 1168 19.28 19.75 46.46
N VAL A 1169 18.66 20.20 45.35
CA VAL A 1169 18.37 19.33 44.20
C VAL A 1169 19.64 18.82 43.52
N PHE A 1170 20.70 19.63 43.43
CA PHE A 1170 21.99 19.14 42.94
C PHE A 1170 22.59 18.06 43.86
N GLN A 1171 22.56 18.29 45.17
CA GLN A 1171 23.07 17.34 46.16
C GLN A 1171 22.23 16.05 46.23
N SER A 1172 20.95 16.11 45.89
CA SER A 1172 20.08 14.91 45.89
C SER A 1172 20.56 13.84 44.91
N TRP A 1173 21.30 14.21 43.86
CA TRP A 1173 21.94 13.26 42.94
C TRP A 1173 22.95 12.36 43.63
N ASP A 1174 23.65 12.87 44.64
CA ASP A 1174 24.66 12.14 45.42
C ASP A 1174 24.08 11.49 46.69
N SER A 1175 22.76 11.53 46.87
CA SER A 1175 22.10 10.86 48.00
C SER A 1175 22.28 9.33 47.92
N ALA A 1176 22.28 8.67 49.08
CA ALA A 1176 22.42 7.21 49.14
C ALA A 1176 21.32 6.48 48.34
N ILE A 1177 20.08 7.00 48.35
CA ILE A 1177 18.95 6.44 47.59
C ILE A 1177 19.22 6.57 46.08
N ALA A 1178 19.66 7.74 45.62
CA ALA A 1178 19.98 7.97 44.21
C ALA A 1178 21.15 7.12 43.71
N GLN A 1179 22.23 7.02 44.49
CA GLN A 1179 23.38 6.16 44.16
C GLN A 1179 22.99 4.68 44.09
N ASN A 1180 22.21 4.18 45.07
CA ASN A 1180 21.76 2.80 45.08
C ASN A 1180 20.83 2.51 43.91
N TYR A 1181 19.92 3.44 43.57
CA TYR A 1181 19.06 3.30 42.40
C TYR A 1181 19.88 3.19 41.12
N ARG A 1182 20.85 4.08 40.89
CA ARG A 1182 21.72 4.03 39.70
C ARG A 1182 22.51 2.74 39.61
N ARG A 1183 23.05 2.23 40.72
CA ARG A 1183 23.73 0.92 40.75
C ARG A 1183 22.78 -0.22 40.39
N PHE A 1184 21.54 -0.19 40.87
CA PHE A 1184 20.54 -1.21 40.59
C PHE A 1184 20.17 -1.27 39.10
N ILE A 1185 19.98 -0.12 38.45
CA ILE A 1185 19.67 -0.05 37.01
C ILE A 1185 20.92 0.03 36.12
N ASN A 1186 22.12 -0.09 36.71
CA ASN A 1186 23.41 0.02 36.03
C ASN A 1186 23.61 1.33 35.24
N LEU A 1187 23.27 2.48 35.83
CA LEU A 1187 23.44 3.82 35.26
C LEU A 1187 24.75 4.49 35.75
N SER A 1188 25.43 5.25 34.87
CA SER A 1188 26.64 5.98 35.24
C SER A 1188 26.39 7.13 36.24
N ASP A 1189 27.30 7.27 37.21
CA ASP A 1189 27.32 8.39 38.16
C ASP A 1189 27.77 9.72 37.53
N ASP A 1190 28.42 9.67 36.34
CA ASP A 1190 29.10 10.81 35.72
C ASP A 1190 28.14 11.79 35.00
N TRP A 1191 26.87 11.42 34.78
CA TRP A 1191 25.88 12.27 34.11
C TRP A 1191 25.55 13.54 34.90
N GLY A 1192 25.34 13.41 36.21
CA GLY A 1192 24.83 14.49 37.06
C GLY A 1192 23.36 14.82 36.81
N THR A 1193 22.92 15.97 37.33
CA THR A 1193 21.52 16.41 37.21
C THR A 1193 21.43 17.90 36.86
N ALA A 1194 20.49 18.26 35.99
CA ALA A 1194 20.06 19.63 35.78
C ALA A 1194 19.02 20.04 36.82
N VAL A 1195 18.74 21.34 36.95
CA VAL A 1195 17.71 21.86 37.87
C VAL A 1195 16.69 22.68 37.09
N ILE A 1196 15.44 22.29 37.18
CA ILE A 1196 14.30 22.97 36.56
C ILE A 1196 13.69 23.91 37.60
N VAL A 1197 13.68 25.20 37.31
CA VAL A 1197 12.99 26.24 38.10
C VAL A 1197 11.77 26.70 37.31
N GLN A 1198 10.57 26.37 37.79
CA GLN A 1198 9.34 26.58 37.04
C GLN A 1198 8.29 27.31 37.87
N ARG A 1199 7.57 28.26 37.26
CA ARG A 1199 6.49 29.00 37.92
C ARG A 1199 5.45 28.05 38.50
N MET A 1200 5.03 28.30 39.74
CA MET A 1200 4.00 27.50 40.41
C MET A 1200 2.63 27.70 39.76
N VAL A 1201 1.89 26.59 39.70
CA VAL A 1201 0.44 26.53 39.48
C VAL A 1201 -0.13 25.65 40.59
N PHE A 1202 -1.31 25.97 41.10
CA PHE A 1202 -1.80 25.42 42.36
C PHE A 1202 -3.02 24.53 42.17
N GLY A 1203 -2.84 23.20 42.29
CA GLY A 1203 -3.94 22.24 42.41
C GLY A 1203 -4.63 22.27 43.78
N ASN A 1204 -4.08 23.00 44.75
CA ASN A 1204 -4.59 23.11 46.12
C ASN A 1204 -5.25 24.46 46.47
N LEU A 1205 -5.44 25.36 45.49
CA LEU A 1205 -5.99 26.70 45.72
C LEU A 1205 -7.44 26.68 46.20
N SER A 1206 -8.26 25.78 45.64
CA SER A 1206 -9.70 25.72 45.90
C SER A 1206 -10.24 24.29 45.76
N PRO A 1207 -11.47 24.00 46.23
CA PRO A 1207 -12.15 22.72 45.97
C PRO A 1207 -12.27 22.33 44.48
N THR A 1208 -12.30 23.31 43.58
CA THR A 1208 -12.36 23.10 42.12
C THR A 1208 -10.99 23.01 41.46
N SER A 1209 -9.91 23.16 42.24
CA SER A 1209 -8.53 22.97 41.77
C SER A 1209 -8.15 21.50 41.89
N ILE A 1210 -7.52 20.97 40.83
CA ILE A 1210 -7.08 19.58 40.78
C ILE A 1210 -5.62 19.48 40.38
N THR A 1211 -4.99 18.40 40.82
CA THR A 1211 -3.73 17.89 40.27
C THR A 1211 -3.98 16.44 39.86
N GLY A 1212 -3.28 15.95 38.82
CA GLY A 1212 -3.47 14.59 38.32
C GLY A 1212 -2.29 14.09 37.52
N VAL A 1213 -2.23 12.76 37.35
CA VAL A 1213 -1.30 12.06 36.46
C VAL A 1213 -2.14 11.19 35.54
N VAL A 1214 -1.95 11.34 34.23
CA VAL A 1214 -2.67 10.58 33.20
C VAL A 1214 -1.68 9.91 32.26
N HIS A 1215 -2.05 8.74 31.76
CA HIS A 1215 -1.35 8.02 30.72
C HIS A 1215 -2.36 7.56 29.66
N SER A 1216 -1.93 7.60 28.41
CA SER A 1216 -2.65 6.96 27.32
C SER A 1216 -2.41 5.45 27.40
N GLN A 1217 -3.48 4.66 27.43
CA GLN A 1217 -3.44 3.21 27.42
C GLN A 1217 -4.13 2.72 26.14
N TYR A 1218 -3.45 1.86 25.38
CA TYR A 1218 -4.04 1.19 24.22
C TYR A 1218 -4.90 0.02 24.68
N ILE A 1219 -6.15 -0.03 24.24
CA ILE A 1219 -7.03 -1.20 24.33
C ILE A 1219 -7.18 -1.72 22.91
N GLU A 1220 -6.54 -2.86 22.62
CA GLU A 1220 -6.48 -3.48 21.29
C GLU A 1220 -6.08 -2.50 20.17
N TYR A 1221 -4.77 -2.20 20.04
CA TYR A 1221 -4.05 -1.47 18.97
C TYR A 1221 -4.56 -0.09 18.49
N GLU A 1222 -5.84 0.24 18.62
CA GLU A 1222 -6.47 1.38 17.93
C GLU A 1222 -7.33 2.25 18.84
N ASP A 1223 -7.85 1.73 19.95
CA ASP A 1223 -8.57 2.52 20.95
C ASP A 1223 -7.63 3.01 22.06
N VAL A 1224 -7.45 4.33 22.15
CA VAL A 1224 -6.64 4.96 23.20
C VAL A 1224 -7.58 5.41 24.32
N GLN A 1225 -7.51 4.72 25.46
CA GLN A 1225 -8.16 5.18 26.67
C GLN A 1225 -7.22 6.02 27.51
N ILE A 1226 -7.81 6.92 28.30
CA ILE A 1226 -7.08 7.69 29.30
C ILE A 1226 -7.25 6.97 30.63
N ALA A 1227 -6.13 6.53 31.20
CA ALA A 1227 -6.07 5.97 32.54
C ALA A 1227 -5.24 6.89 33.43
N GLY A 1228 -5.58 6.99 34.71
CA GLY A 1228 -4.89 7.92 35.59
C GLY A 1228 -5.64 8.24 36.87
N GLU A 1229 -5.04 9.11 37.64
CA GLU A 1229 -5.51 9.47 38.97
C GLU A 1229 -5.43 10.99 39.16
N TYR A 1230 -6.44 11.56 39.81
CA TYR A 1230 -6.46 12.97 40.19
C TYR A 1230 -6.91 13.15 41.64
N LYS A 1231 -6.62 14.33 42.20
CA LYS A 1231 -7.08 14.72 43.53
C LYS A 1231 -7.39 16.22 43.57
N THR A 1232 -8.50 16.56 44.21
CA THR A 1232 -8.90 17.95 44.49
C THR A 1232 -8.16 18.49 45.71
N ARG A 1233 -7.94 19.81 45.76
CA ARG A 1233 -7.23 20.51 46.85
C ARG A 1233 -5.83 19.92 47.17
N ALA A 1234 -5.11 19.45 46.17
CA ALA A 1234 -3.85 18.73 46.35
C ALA A 1234 -2.72 19.30 45.48
N GLN A 1235 -1.47 19.03 45.87
CA GLN A 1235 -0.30 19.26 45.02
C GLN A 1235 0.29 17.92 44.55
N GLY A 1236 1.07 17.91 43.47
CA GLY A 1236 1.55 16.66 42.84
C GLY A 1236 2.23 15.67 43.79
N HIS A 1237 2.92 16.16 44.84
CA HIS A 1237 3.51 15.31 45.88
C HIS A 1237 2.48 14.41 46.59
N ASP A 1238 1.24 14.90 46.76
CA ASP A 1238 0.18 14.16 47.44
C ASP A 1238 -0.28 12.94 46.63
N ILE A 1239 -0.16 12.99 45.31
CA ILE A 1239 -0.44 11.86 44.41
C ILE A 1239 0.75 10.89 44.42
N VAL A 1240 1.97 11.39 44.21
CA VAL A 1240 3.16 10.54 44.05
C VAL A 1240 3.57 9.82 45.34
N SER A 1241 3.27 10.39 46.51
CA SER A 1241 3.64 9.79 47.80
C SER A 1241 2.78 8.57 48.17
N GLY A 1242 1.63 8.34 47.52
CA GLY A 1242 0.72 7.23 47.84
C GLY A 1242 0.01 7.34 49.20
N VAL A 1243 0.20 8.45 49.93
CA VAL A 1243 -0.37 8.67 51.27
C VAL A 1243 -1.79 9.24 51.21
N ALA A 1244 -2.19 9.80 50.07
CA ALA A 1244 -3.50 10.41 49.90
C ALA A 1244 -4.43 9.52 49.04
N LYS A 1245 -5.70 9.43 49.44
CA LYS A 1245 -6.74 8.85 48.57
C LYS A 1245 -6.93 9.71 47.31
N VAL A 1246 -6.87 9.07 46.14
CA VAL A 1246 -7.00 9.66 44.80
C VAL A 1246 -8.28 9.14 44.11
N PHE A 1247 -8.68 9.80 43.03
CA PHE A 1247 -9.85 9.46 42.22
C PHE A 1247 -9.43 9.04 40.81
N PRO A 1248 -10.08 8.04 40.19
CA PRO A 1248 -9.81 7.64 38.81
C PRO A 1248 -10.23 8.75 37.83
N ILE A 1249 -9.53 8.86 36.70
CA ILE A 1249 -9.79 9.91 35.70
C ILE A 1249 -10.99 9.60 34.79
N SER A 1250 -11.43 8.34 34.71
CA SER A 1250 -12.56 7.87 33.90
C SER A 1250 -13.50 6.98 34.71
N GLU A 1251 -14.77 6.88 34.31
CA GLU A 1251 -15.75 5.96 34.93
C GLU A 1251 -15.48 4.48 34.62
N GLN A 1252 -14.71 4.21 33.56
CA GLN A 1252 -14.32 2.86 33.15
C GLN A 1252 -13.25 2.25 34.07
N GLN A 1253 -12.44 3.10 34.73
CA GLN A 1253 -11.42 2.74 35.71
C GLN A 1253 -12.02 2.69 37.12
#